data_AF-A0A3B9T2N0-F1
#
_entry.id   AF-A0A3B9T2N0-F1
#
_cell.length_a   1.000
_cell.length_b   1.000
_cell.length_c   1.000
_cell.angle_alpha   90.00
_cell.angle_beta   90.00
_cell.angle_gamma   90.00
#
_symmetry.space_group_name_H-M   'P 1'
#
loop_
_entity.id
_entity.type
_entity.pdbx_description
1 polymer ?
#
loop_
_entity_poly.entity_id
_entity_poly.type
_entity_poly.pdbx_seq_one_letter_code
_entity_poly.pdbx_strand_id
1 'polypeptide(L)'
;MKYFCKIRLESGRDQETTLFLILDAADGEVPELQKTEVIESREYRLFVEKKHTKIVVAEYSVYRTETEITANLENERFDRLIESGAAEIVSSGEMQIDRNEKRDKKTGEIVRKRKKSPVLFLAVAGGVMLFSMAAFAVGKSFGRGTSVSELPAESVNVAEDGLIIPKQDEVADNAEQITVTIDRSYSAVPVEDLQLKGAVIKGKANILLPEFDKTDFFTHVPGYSWGFTSDPNGKKIEYFGGKAYDFTADTKLYRVLVKYGGGSGTRDDPYRIDYFDQLELMSEEKARGYFMQTADIAFPVWASHTPIRTVNELKADPDSEHFEYDGGGYLIENLDAPLFETVSGAVIQNVNIRNSAIVSDEYKDYGFLVCTAYNYHYLSEDEKEYETGETVIEHCSVSHSSITVKLPEPKADEEQPAVTTMEVVPPDVIEYDEDGNIIEPEEEPIEPTKHAEHCIGAITGIGGQIDGCYVTDFGFFNELPDYYLYCGGISGKPASVTDSAVYYYSAQGNIFNAGGVVGSAAGARAYDAKGRELPDCYGGSIQGCLARNIILKTETAAGGIAAEGTTDAEGALISNCYCNELDFSCGEFKDAERVECIKAGTVGGIIAEDGSSHNGHTIMNCVSRADFKVIGQKTRSSFDDTVRLAPAYAYYQENILTVLNKNTVSPVNPKEIYTGSFMFGENGVFGDDQGSLAYPEKISDLLVKTIAEENNE
;
A
#
# COMPACT_ATOMS: atom_id res chain seq x y z
N MET A 1 12.08 37.09 -3.83
CA MET A 1 12.20 35.74 -3.23
C MET A 1 13.60 35.22 -3.46
N LYS A 2 14.11 34.33 -2.58
CA LYS A 2 15.45 33.76 -2.70
C LYS A 2 15.37 32.24 -2.75
N TYR A 3 16.33 31.64 -3.45
CA TYR A 3 16.39 30.21 -3.68
C TYR A 3 17.72 29.66 -3.19
N PHE A 4 17.67 28.50 -2.56
CA PHE A 4 18.86 27.73 -2.24
C PHE A 4 18.62 26.25 -2.50
N CYS A 5 19.69 25.51 -2.69
CA CYS A 5 19.65 24.12 -3.05
C CYS A 5 20.41 23.31 -2.00
N LYS A 6 19.76 22.31 -1.41
CA LYS A 6 20.40 21.29 -0.57
C LYS A 6 20.82 20.15 -1.50
N ILE A 7 22.10 19.82 -1.52
CA ILE A 7 22.67 18.83 -2.42
C ILE A 7 23.36 17.76 -1.58
N ARG A 8 22.91 16.52 -1.68
CA ARG A 8 23.54 15.34 -1.11
C ARG A 8 24.39 14.68 -2.17
N LEU A 9 25.70 14.66 -1.96
CA LEU A 9 26.67 13.99 -2.82
C LEU A 9 26.94 12.60 -2.30
N GLU A 10 26.74 11.60 -3.15
CA GLU A 10 27.01 10.20 -2.86
C GLU A 10 28.04 9.64 -3.85
N SER A 11 28.85 8.69 -3.38
CA SER A 11 29.72 7.89 -4.25
C SER A 11 29.53 6.42 -3.96
N GLY A 12 29.73 5.54 -4.97
CA GLY A 12 29.52 4.09 -4.90
C GLY A 12 30.46 3.29 -3.99
N ARG A 13 30.89 3.86 -2.86
CA ARG A 13 31.50 3.20 -1.71
C ARG A 13 30.77 3.61 -0.42
N ASP A 14 29.48 3.94 -0.51
CA ASP A 14 28.61 4.38 0.60
C ASP A 14 29.18 5.57 1.38
N GLN A 15 29.67 6.57 0.65
CA GLN A 15 30.19 7.80 1.25
C GLN A 15 29.37 8.98 0.79
N GLU A 16 28.80 9.70 1.75
CA GLU A 16 27.92 10.83 1.53
C GLU A 16 28.45 12.13 2.14
N THR A 17 28.04 13.27 1.57
CA THR A 17 28.16 14.58 2.21
C THR A 17 27.07 15.52 1.70
N THR A 18 26.67 16.48 2.52
CA THR A 18 25.64 17.46 2.16
C THR A 18 26.25 18.85 2.04
N LEU A 19 25.91 19.58 0.98
CA LEU A 19 26.30 20.97 0.77
C LEU A 19 25.09 21.81 0.36
N PHE A 20 25.20 23.12 0.52
CA PHE A 20 24.17 24.07 0.15
C PHE A 20 24.70 25.08 -0.86
N LEU A 21 23.92 25.37 -1.91
CA LEU A 21 24.22 26.40 -2.90
C LEU A 21 23.08 27.41 -2.98
N ILE A 22 23.39 28.70 -3.06
CA ILE A 22 22.39 29.73 -3.35
C ILE A 22 22.23 29.83 -4.86
N LEU A 23 20.99 29.79 -5.33
CA LEU A 23 20.66 29.90 -6.74
C LEU A 23 20.15 31.32 -7.04
N ASP A 24 20.71 31.92 -8.09
CA ASP A 24 20.22 33.18 -8.62
C ASP A 24 19.07 32.90 -9.61
N ALA A 25 17.93 33.58 -9.43
CA ALA A 25 16.76 33.44 -10.29
C ALA A 25 16.43 34.78 -10.96
N ALA A 26 15.99 34.73 -12.22
CA ALA A 26 15.33 35.86 -12.88
C ALA A 26 13.90 36.01 -12.33
N ASP A 27 13.34 37.23 -12.36
CA ASP A 27 12.02 37.51 -11.77
C ASP A 27 10.93 36.61 -12.37
N GLY A 28 10.37 35.73 -11.53
CA GLY A 28 9.22 34.87 -11.85
C GLY A 28 9.53 33.42 -12.23
N GLU A 29 10.80 33.02 -12.34
CA GLU A 29 11.19 31.65 -12.70
C GLU A 29 11.86 30.89 -11.55
N VAL A 30 11.60 29.58 -11.45
CA VAL A 30 12.28 28.69 -10.49
C VAL A 30 13.65 28.33 -11.06
N PRO A 31 14.76 28.58 -10.36
CA PRO A 31 16.08 28.30 -10.88
C PRO A 31 16.37 26.79 -10.89
N GLU A 32 16.94 26.30 -11.99
CA GLU A 32 17.37 24.91 -12.15
C GLU A 32 18.85 24.77 -11.77
N LEU A 33 19.19 23.78 -10.93
CA LEU A 33 20.57 23.52 -10.52
C LEU A 33 21.40 23.03 -11.71
N GLN A 34 22.46 23.76 -12.06
CA GLN A 34 23.35 23.36 -13.14
C GLN A 34 24.52 22.51 -12.64
N LYS A 35 24.86 21.45 -13.37
CA LYS A 35 26.01 20.56 -13.06
C LYS A 35 27.32 21.33 -12.84
N THR A 36 27.51 22.45 -13.54
CA THR A 36 28.69 23.32 -13.41
C THR A 36 28.79 23.97 -12.02
N GLU A 37 27.66 24.37 -11.43
CA GLU A 37 27.61 25.03 -10.12
C GLU A 37 28.04 24.06 -9.01
N VAL A 38 27.62 22.79 -9.12
CA VAL A 38 28.01 21.72 -8.20
C VAL A 38 29.51 21.44 -8.28
N ILE A 39 30.07 21.31 -9.48
CA ILE A 39 31.51 21.01 -9.71
C ILE A 39 32.41 22.18 -9.27
N GLU A 40 31.90 23.41 -9.33
CA GLU A 40 32.64 24.60 -8.94
C GLU A 40 32.64 24.85 -7.43
N SER A 41 31.70 24.25 -6.69
CA SER A 41 31.66 24.29 -5.24
C SER A 41 32.93 23.72 -4.60
N ARG A 42 33.36 24.36 -3.51
CA ARG A 42 34.58 23.95 -2.78
C ARG A 42 34.37 22.59 -2.11
N GLU A 43 33.18 22.37 -1.60
CA GLU A 43 32.72 21.18 -0.87
C GLU A 43 32.75 19.95 -1.77
N TYR A 44 32.24 20.06 -3.01
CA TYR A 44 32.33 18.99 -4.01
C TYR A 44 33.78 18.65 -4.35
N ARG A 45 34.64 19.66 -4.57
CA ARG A 45 36.06 19.44 -4.89
C ARG A 45 36.79 18.73 -3.74
N LEU A 46 36.54 19.16 -2.51
CA LEU A 46 37.09 18.51 -1.31
C LEU A 46 36.57 17.09 -1.15
N PHE A 47 35.29 16.84 -1.43
CA PHE A 47 34.68 15.51 -1.39
C PHE A 47 35.34 14.57 -2.40
N VAL A 48 35.47 14.97 -3.67
CA VAL A 48 36.11 14.15 -4.71
C VAL A 48 37.61 13.95 -4.47
N GLU A 49 38.32 14.98 -3.97
CA GLU A 49 39.75 14.91 -3.67
C GLU A 49 40.05 14.00 -2.47
N LYS A 50 39.29 14.15 -1.37
CA LYS A 50 39.46 13.36 -0.15
C LYS A 50 39.04 11.89 -0.34
N LYS A 51 38.02 11.62 -1.16
CA LYS A 51 37.40 10.29 -1.27
C LYS A 51 37.85 9.46 -2.49
N HIS A 52 38.64 10.02 -3.39
CA HIS A 52 39.16 9.35 -4.60
C HIS A 52 38.07 8.69 -5.47
N THR A 53 36.90 9.33 -5.57
CA THR A 53 35.73 8.81 -6.29
C THR A 53 35.80 9.16 -7.78
N LYS A 54 35.20 8.30 -8.63
CA LYS A 54 35.18 8.47 -10.10
C LYS A 54 33.82 8.93 -10.62
N ILE A 55 32.76 8.48 -9.97
CA ILE A 55 31.36 8.81 -10.25
C ILE A 55 30.78 9.32 -8.92
N VAL A 56 30.09 10.45 -8.97
CA VAL A 56 29.36 11.04 -7.85
C VAL A 56 27.92 11.24 -8.28
N VAL A 57 26.98 10.73 -7.51
CA VAL A 57 25.55 11.03 -7.65
C VAL A 57 25.25 12.23 -6.76
N ALA A 58 24.56 13.22 -7.29
CA ALA A 58 24.16 14.42 -6.55
C ALA A 58 22.63 14.49 -6.54
N GLU A 59 22.02 14.10 -5.43
CA GLU A 59 20.61 14.33 -5.16
C GLU A 59 20.42 15.75 -4.67
N TYR A 60 19.41 16.46 -5.16
CA TYR A 60 19.23 17.85 -4.80
C TYR A 60 17.76 18.24 -4.63
N SER A 61 17.54 19.19 -3.71
CA SER A 61 16.25 19.82 -3.48
C SER A 61 16.44 21.34 -3.48
N VAL A 62 15.69 22.03 -4.33
CA VAL A 62 15.62 23.49 -4.42
C VAL A 62 14.52 23.98 -3.50
N TYR A 63 14.88 24.90 -2.62
CA TYR A 63 14.02 25.51 -1.64
C TYR A 63 13.81 26.99 -1.97
N ARG A 64 12.58 27.45 -1.79
CA ARG A 64 12.16 28.85 -1.86
C ARG A 64 11.99 29.38 -0.44
N THR A 65 12.53 30.56 -0.16
CA THR A 65 12.33 31.25 1.12
C THR A 65 12.18 32.75 0.94
N GLU A 66 11.42 33.36 1.85
CA GLU A 66 11.32 34.83 2.00
C GLU A 66 12.41 35.37 2.95
N THR A 67 13.11 34.49 3.67
CA THR A 67 14.20 34.87 4.58
C THR A 67 15.45 35.27 3.79
N GLU A 68 16.14 36.33 4.21
CA GLU A 68 17.40 36.71 3.59
C GLU A 68 18.48 35.64 3.83
N ILE A 69 19.02 35.10 2.74
CA ILE A 69 20.11 34.13 2.72
C ILE A 69 21.33 34.74 2.02
N THR A 70 22.53 34.41 2.51
CA THR A 70 23.81 34.89 1.93
C THR A 70 24.78 33.72 1.77
N ALA A 71 25.72 33.83 0.83
CA ALA A 71 26.64 32.73 0.48
C ALA A 71 27.58 32.29 1.62
N ASN A 72 27.66 33.05 2.71
CA ASN A 72 28.47 32.74 3.90
C ASN A 72 27.63 32.16 5.06
N LEU A 73 26.37 31.82 4.81
CA LEU A 73 25.49 31.24 5.82
C LEU A 73 25.92 29.79 6.11
N GLU A 74 26.09 29.44 7.38
CA GLU A 74 26.47 28.08 7.79
C GLU A 74 25.35 27.07 7.49
N ASN A 75 25.73 25.84 7.11
CA ASN A 75 24.80 24.77 6.73
C ASN A 75 23.69 24.54 7.77
N GLU A 76 24.03 24.59 9.06
CA GLU A 76 23.07 24.44 10.18
C GLU A 76 21.96 25.51 10.22
N ARG A 77 22.14 26.65 9.55
CA ARG A 77 21.10 27.67 9.43
C ARG A 77 20.17 27.40 8.25
N PHE A 78 20.66 26.77 7.18
CA PHE A 78 19.78 26.32 6.10
C PHE A 78 18.91 25.15 6.56
N ASP A 79 19.48 24.20 7.29
CA ASP A 79 18.70 23.09 7.87
C ASP A 79 17.61 23.62 8.83
N ARG A 80 17.92 24.61 9.68
CA ARG A 80 16.91 25.27 10.52
C ARG A 80 15.79 25.96 9.75
N LEU A 81 16.08 26.56 8.59
CA LEU A 81 15.03 27.16 7.74
C LEU A 81 14.09 26.10 7.15
N ILE A 82 14.63 24.92 6.83
CA ILE A 82 13.85 23.77 6.35
C ILE A 82 13.00 23.21 7.49
N GLU A 83 13.61 22.92 8.65
CA GLU A 83 12.96 22.32 9.81
C GLU A 83 11.87 23.21 10.42
N SER A 84 12.02 24.54 10.35
CA SER A 84 11.03 25.50 10.85
C SER A 84 9.87 25.78 9.89
N GLY A 85 9.89 25.20 8.68
CA GLY A 85 8.89 25.47 7.64
C GLY A 85 9.00 26.85 6.97
N ALA A 86 10.09 27.58 7.24
CA ALA A 86 10.37 28.89 6.64
C ALA A 86 10.97 28.80 5.21
N ALA A 87 11.23 27.58 4.73
CA ALA A 87 11.67 27.26 3.38
C ALA A 87 10.80 26.13 2.80
N GLU A 88 10.30 26.33 1.58
CA GLU A 88 9.41 25.40 0.89
C GLU A 88 10.12 24.76 -0.30
N ILE A 89 9.98 23.45 -0.50
CA ILE A 89 10.56 22.76 -1.65
C ILE A 89 9.80 23.16 -2.92
N VAL A 90 10.54 23.57 -3.95
CA VAL A 90 9.97 23.96 -5.25
C VAL A 90 10.41 23.05 -6.40
N SER A 91 11.50 22.30 -6.24
CA SER A 91 11.95 21.30 -7.21
C SER A 91 12.91 20.33 -6.53
N SER A 92 12.97 19.09 -6.98
CA SER A 92 14.01 18.13 -6.60
C SER A 92 14.44 17.31 -7.82
N GLY A 93 15.60 16.66 -7.73
CA GLY A 93 16.12 15.83 -8.80
C GLY A 93 17.43 15.15 -8.43
N GLU A 94 17.97 14.40 -9.37
CA GLU A 94 19.24 13.70 -9.23
C GLU A 94 20.12 13.98 -10.46
N MET A 95 21.43 14.15 -10.26
CA MET A 95 22.39 14.25 -11.35
C MET A 95 23.66 13.42 -11.11
N GLN A 96 24.08 12.68 -12.13
CA GLN A 96 25.32 11.90 -12.10
C GLN A 96 26.50 12.69 -12.68
N ILE A 97 27.61 12.73 -11.94
CA ILE A 97 28.83 13.47 -12.28
C ILE A 97 30.01 12.51 -12.42
N ASP A 98 30.46 12.27 -13.66
CA ASP A 98 31.68 11.49 -13.97
C ASP A 98 32.92 12.41 -14.08
N ARG A 99 33.97 12.05 -13.35
CA ARG A 99 35.26 12.76 -13.29
C ARG A 99 36.06 12.71 -14.61
N ASN A 100 35.78 11.77 -15.51
CA ASN A 100 36.59 11.52 -16.71
C ASN A 100 36.08 12.20 -18.01
N GLU A 101 35.11 13.10 -17.94
CA GLU A 101 34.74 13.94 -19.10
C GLU A 101 35.93 14.84 -19.49
N LYS A 102 36.65 14.48 -20.56
CA LYS A 102 37.83 15.22 -21.03
C LYS A 102 37.41 16.59 -21.59
N ARG A 103 37.88 17.67 -20.97
CA ARG A 103 37.87 19.04 -21.53
C ARG A 103 38.92 19.19 -22.64
N ASP A 104 38.55 19.82 -23.75
CA ASP A 104 39.50 20.21 -24.80
C ASP A 104 40.37 21.39 -24.31
N LYS A 105 41.69 21.25 -24.40
CA LYS A 105 42.68 22.15 -23.77
C LYS A 105 42.87 23.48 -24.50
N LYS A 106 42.12 23.77 -25.57
CA LYS A 106 42.21 25.05 -26.30
C LYS A 106 40.95 25.92 -26.27
N THR A 107 39.79 25.39 -25.92
CA THR A 107 38.51 26.14 -26.00
C THR A 107 37.63 26.00 -24.75
N GLY A 108 37.92 25.08 -23.83
CA GLY A 108 37.16 24.94 -22.58
C GLY A 108 35.83 24.18 -22.70
N GLU A 109 35.37 23.84 -23.92
CA GLU A 109 34.17 23.03 -24.16
C GLU A 109 34.45 21.51 -24.23
N ILE A 110 33.41 20.72 -23.93
CA ILE A 110 33.42 19.26 -23.90
C ILE A 110 33.21 18.70 -25.32
N VAL A 111 34.17 17.92 -25.83
CA VAL A 111 34.09 17.31 -27.18
C VAL A 111 33.35 15.97 -27.11
N ARG A 112 32.10 15.93 -27.59
CA ARG A 112 31.37 14.66 -27.87
C ARG A 112 31.74 14.13 -29.26
N LYS A 113 32.29 12.90 -29.34
CA LYS A 113 32.29 12.14 -30.60
C LYS A 113 30.87 11.62 -30.86
N ARG A 114 30.20 12.20 -31.86
CA ARG A 114 28.88 11.79 -32.35
C ARG A 114 28.85 10.31 -32.76
N LYS A 115 28.11 9.49 -32.01
CA LYS A 115 27.24 8.44 -32.56
C LYS A 115 25.82 8.83 -32.15
N LYS A 116 24.92 8.87 -33.13
CA LYS A 116 23.58 9.44 -33.01
C LYS A 116 22.78 8.65 -31.95
N SER A 117 22.40 9.33 -30.87
CA SER A 117 21.29 8.93 -30.00
C SER A 117 20.22 10.02 -30.16
N PRO A 118 18.93 9.65 -30.28
CA PRO A 118 17.85 10.59 -30.10
C PRO A 118 17.69 10.90 -28.61
N VAL A 119 17.16 12.09 -28.39
CA VAL A 119 17.04 12.79 -27.12
C VAL A 119 16.03 12.08 -26.23
N LEU A 120 16.50 11.58 -25.09
CA LEU A 120 15.68 10.99 -24.03
C LEU A 120 15.24 12.11 -23.09
N PHE A 121 14.00 12.57 -23.23
CA PHE A 121 13.23 13.11 -22.12
C PHE A 121 12.57 11.90 -21.45
N LEU A 122 13.10 11.47 -20.30
CA LEU A 122 12.53 10.52 -19.34
C LEU A 122 12.80 11.18 -17.99
N ALA A 123 11.86 11.79 -17.27
CA ALA A 123 10.64 11.21 -16.70
C ALA A 123 10.95 9.86 -16.03
N VAL A 124 11.16 9.92 -14.71
CA VAL A 124 10.99 8.85 -13.71
C VAL A 124 11.29 7.41 -14.17
N ALA A 125 12.45 6.86 -13.78
CA ALA A 125 12.58 5.47 -13.31
C ALA A 125 14.06 5.07 -13.05
N GLY A 126 14.33 4.67 -11.80
CA GLY A 126 15.44 3.79 -11.36
C GLY A 126 16.82 4.45 -11.26
N GLY A 127 17.50 4.52 -10.11
CA GLY A 127 17.35 3.82 -8.84
C GLY A 127 18.73 3.38 -8.35
N VAL A 128 19.15 3.90 -7.19
CA VAL A 128 20.05 3.24 -6.22
C VAL A 128 19.52 3.63 -4.84
N MET A 129 18.97 2.67 -4.10
CA MET A 129 18.62 2.83 -2.69
C MET A 129 19.87 2.75 -1.83
N LEU A 130 19.97 3.58 -0.79
CA LEU A 130 20.36 3.17 0.57
C LEU A 130 19.73 4.11 1.63
N PHE A 131 18.87 3.49 2.45
CA PHE A 131 18.31 3.88 3.76
C PHE A 131 17.38 5.10 3.89
N SER A 132 16.09 4.77 3.84
CA SER A 132 15.16 4.94 4.98
C SER A 132 15.86 5.15 6.33
N MET A 133 15.77 6.36 6.89
CA MET A 133 15.64 6.64 8.35
C MET A 133 15.70 8.14 8.70
N ALA A 134 16.00 9.05 7.77
CA ALA A 134 16.07 10.49 8.08
C ALA A 134 14.86 11.34 7.67
N ALA A 135 13.80 10.76 7.08
CA ALA A 135 12.63 11.52 6.62
C ALA A 135 11.29 11.16 7.31
N PHE A 136 11.25 10.14 8.17
CA PHE A 136 10.00 9.75 8.87
C PHE A 136 9.82 10.40 10.27
N ALA A 137 10.69 11.35 10.64
CA ALA A 137 10.54 12.18 11.85
C ALA A 137 10.21 13.66 11.55
N VAL A 138 9.94 14.03 10.29
CA VAL A 138 9.31 15.31 9.92
C VAL A 138 7.94 15.03 9.25
N GLY A 139 7.26 13.97 9.71
CA GLY A 139 5.91 13.59 9.29
C GLY A 139 4.80 14.25 10.11
N LYS A 140 5.06 15.39 10.76
CA LYS A 140 4.04 16.20 11.46
C LYS A 140 3.87 17.61 10.93
N SER A 141 4.53 17.98 9.84
CA SER A 141 4.30 19.26 9.16
C SER A 141 4.88 19.20 7.76
N PHE A 142 4.08 18.84 6.76
CA PHE A 142 4.14 19.35 5.37
C PHE A 142 3.05 18.67 4.53
N GLY A 143 1.80 18.84 4.92
CA GLY A 143 0.69 18.76 3.98
C GLY A 143 0.55 20.12 3.31
N ARG A 144 1.09 20.28 2.10
CA ARG A 144 0.74 21.42 1.25
C ARG A 144 0.73 21.04 -0.22
N GLY A 145 -0.48 20.71 -0.68
CA GLY A 145 -0.99 21.05 -2.01
C GLY A 145 -0.36 20.34 -3.19
N THR A 146 -0.76 19.09 -3.45
CA THR A 146 -0.95 18.69 -4.84
C THR A 146 -2.12 19.52 -5.36
N SER A 147 -1.86 20.31 -6.38
CA SER A 147 -2.85 21.09 -7.10
C SER A 147 -4.02 20.18 -7.48
N VAL A 148 -5.15 20.35 -6.78
CA VAL A 148 -6.46 20.34 -7.42
C VAL A 148 -6.24 21.11 -8.72
N SER A 149 -6.62 20.54 -9.86
CA SER A 149 -6.67 21.32 -11.09
C SER A 149 -7.40 22.61 -10.72
N GLU A 150 -6.69 23.74 -10.69
CA GLU A 150 -7.33 25.04 -10.59
C GLU A 150 -8.13 25.15 -11.88
N LEU A 151 -9.38 24.67 -11.81
CA LEU A 151 -10.45 25.26 -12.59
C LEU A 151 -10.30 26.76 -12.34
N PRO A 152 -10.17 27.56 -13.41
CA PRO A 152 -9.92 28.98 -13.26
C PRO A 152 -10.95 29.53 -12.30
N ALA A 153 -10.49 30.30 -11.31
CA ALA A 153 -11.32 30.88 -10.26
C ALA A 153 -12.47 31.73 -10.85
N GLU A 154 -13.53 31.08 -11.28
CA GLU A 154 -14.85 31.65 -11.42
C GLU A 154 -15.49 31.54 -10.03
N SER A 155 -15.67 32.70 -9.38
CA SER A 155 -16.34 32.90 -8.09
C SER A 155 -17.32 31.78 -7.69
N VAL A 156 -16.91 30.91 -6.76
CA VAL A 156 -17.80 29.94 -6.12
C VAL A 156 -18.74 30.73 -5.20
N ASN A 157 -20.03 30.83 -5.55
CA ASN A 157 -21.05 31.41 -4.67
C ASN A 157 -21.52 30.35 -3.69
N VAL A 158 -20.86 30.25 -2.54
CA VAL A 158 -21.36 29.48 -1.39
C VAL A 158 -22.42 30.33 -0.69
N ALA A 159 -23.65 29.84 -0.64
CA ALA A 159 -24.74 30.48 0.06
C ALA A 159 -24.65 30.27 1.58
N GLU A 160 -25.29 31.14 2.36
CA GLU A 160 -25.26 31.09 3.84
C GLU A 160 -25.81 29.78 4.45
N ASP A 161 -26.50 28.95 3.66
CA ASP A 161 -27.02 27.64 4.05
C ASP A 161 -26.16 26.46 3.54
N GLY A 162 -24.90 26.74 3.16
CA GLY A 162 -23.90 25.74 2.75
C GLY A 162 -24.08 25.17 1.34
N LEU A 163 -25.04 25.70 0.56
CA LEU A 163 -25.21 25.34 -0.85
C LEU A 163 -24.18 26.06 -1.71
N ILE A 164 -23.41 25.28 -2.46
CA ILE A 164 -22.56 25.74 -3.55
C ILE A 164 -23.47 25.91 -4.78
N ILE A 165 -23.78 27.17 -5.13
CA ILE A 165 -24.69 27.46 -6.24
C ILE A 165 -23.91 27.54 -7.56
N PRO A 166 -24.17 26.64 -8.52
CA PRO A 166 -23.50 26.64 -9.81
C PRO A 166 -23.99 27.82 -10.65
N LYS A 167 -23.05 28.39 -11.42
CA LYS A 167 -23.36 29.34 -12.47
C LYS A 167 -24.16 28.63 -13.56
N GLN A 168 -25.36 29.13 -13.85
CA GLN A 168 -26.20 28.63 -14.94
C GLN A 168 -25.85 29.34 -16.25
N ASP A 169 -26.06 28.66 -17.38
CA ASP A 169 -25.98 29.29 -18.69
C ASP A 169 -27.03 30.40 -18.83
N GLU A 170 -26.65 31.53 -19.43
CA GLU A 170 -27.60 32.63 -19.68
C GLU A 170 -28.70 32.17 -20.65
N VAL A 171 -29.93 32.12 -20.16
CA VAL A 171 -31.10 31.79 -20.99
C VAL A 171 -31.68 33.06 -21.58
N ALA A 172 -31.79 33.13 -22.90
CA ALA A 172 -32.39 34.28 -23.58
C ALA A 172 -33.86 34.50 -23.16
N ASP A 173 -34.26 35.76 -22.99
CA ASP A 173 -35.60 36.17 -22.52
C ASP A 173 -36.78 35.64 -23.37
N ASN A 174 -36.51 35.23 -24.60
CA ASN A 174 -37.50 34.73 -25.56
C ASN A 174 -37.45 33.21 -25.78
N ALA A 175 -36.53 32.50 -25.13
CA ALA A 175 -36.46 31.04 -25.20
C ALA A 175 -37.54 30.41 -24.32
N GLU A 176 -38.05 29.25 -24.71
CA GLU A 176 -38.86 28.40 -23.82
C GLU A 176 -37.94 27.88 -22.69
N GLN A 177 -38.40 27.96 -21.44
CA GLN A 177 -37.58 27.66 -20.26
C GLN A 177 -38.30 26.70 -19.32
N ILE A 178 -37.54 25.85 -18.64
CA ILE A 178 -38.01 25.06 -17.49
C ILE A 178 -37.32 25.59 -16.24
N THR A 179 -38.08 25.72 -15.16
CA THR A 179 -37.59 26.18 -13.86
C THR A 179 -37.57 25.05 -12.84
N VAL A 180 -36.42 24.82 -12.23
CA VAL A 180 -36.26 23.99 -11.04
C VAL A 180 -36.24 24.89 -9.81
N THR A 181 -37.18 24.68 -8.90
CA THR A 181 -37.27 25.42 -7.62
C THR A 181 -36.75 24.55 -6.49
N ILE A 182 -35.72 24.99 -5.79
CA ILE A 182 -35.15 24.29 -4.65
C ILE A 182 -35.70 24.92 -3.38
N ASP A 183 -36.41 24.10 -2.59
CA ASP A 183 -36.92 24.49 -1.29
C ASP A 183 -35.76 24.81 -0.34
N ARG A 184 -35.80 25.99 0.28
CA ARG A 184 -34.79 26.44 1.28
C ARG A 184 -35.42 26.79 2.62
N SER A 185 -36.64 26.32 2.86
CA SER A 185 -37.40 26.60 4.08
C SER A 185 -36.76 26.03 5.36
N TYR A 186 -35.82 25.09 5.21
CA TYR A 186 -35.04 24.50 6.29
C TYR A 186 -33.92 25.39 6.82
N SER A 187 -33.58 26.48 6.12
CA SER A 187 -32.49 27.36 6.54
C SER A 187 -32.83 28.08 7.84
N ALA A 188 -31.85 28.20 8.74
CA ALA A 188 -32.01 28.93 10.00
C ALA A 188 -32.20 30.44 9.76
N VAL A 189 -31.72 30.95 8.62
CA VAL A 189 -31.97 32.31 8.14
C VAL A 189 -33.13 32.25 7.15
N PRO A 190 -34.15 33.13 7.22
CA PRO A 190 -35.21 33.15 6.22
C PRO A 190 -34.63 33.47 4.83
N VAL A 191 -34.59 32.47 3.94
CA VAL A 191 -34.13 32.62 2.56
C VAL A 191 -35.24 32.19 1.60
N GLU A 192 -35.37 32.90 0.47
CA GLU A 192 -36.27 32.50 -0.60
C GLU A 192 -35.80 31.22 -1.29
N ASP A 193 -36.75 30.47 -1.85
CA ASP A 193 -36.47 29.30 -2.67
C ASP A 193 -35.52 29.67 -3.83
N LEU A 194 -34.54 28.82 -4.09
CA LEU A 194 -33.59 29.03 -5.17
C LEU A 194 -34.22 28.59 -6.50
N GLN A 195 -34.23 29.47 -7.49
CA GLN A 195 -34.72 29.16 -8.83
C GLN A 195 -33.55 28.98 -9.80
N LEU A 196 -33.52 27.82 -10.45
CA LEU A 196 -32.57 27.49 -11.51
C LEU A 196 -33.34 27.33 -12.81
N LYS A 197 -32.87 27.95 -13.89
CA LYS A 197 -33.57 27.99 -15.17
C LYS A 197 -32.69 27.40 -16.26
N GLY A 198 -33.27 26.54 -17.09
CA GLY A 198 -32.61 25.99 -18.27
C GLY A 198 -33.42 26.23 -19.54
N ALA A 199 -32.72 26.44 -20.66
CA ALA A 199 -33.35 26.56 -21.98
C ALA A 199 -33.89 25.20 -22.44
N VAL A 200 -35.08 25.18 -23.03
CA VAL A 200 -35.67 23.96 -23.59
C VAL A 200 -35.05 23.64 -24.95
N ILE A 201 -34.33 22.54 -25.03
CA ILE A 201 -33.77 21.97 -26.26
C ILE A 201 -34.39 20.59 -26.47
N LYS A 202 -35.14 20.41 -27.56
CA LYS A 202 -35.84 19.14 -27.87
C LYS A 202 -36.79 18.65 -26.75
N GLY A 203 -37.47 19.58 -26.07
CA GLY A 203 -38.47 19.27 -25.04
C GLY A 203 -37.88 18.96 -23.65
N LYS A 204 -36.59 19.23 -23.44
CA LYS A 204 -35.91 19.05 -22.16
C LYS A 204 -35.03 20.26 -21.86
N ALA A 205 -34.84 20.57 -20.59
CA ALA A 205 -33.83 21.51 -20.12
C ALA A 205 -32.80 20.76 -19.28
N ASN A 206 -31.52 20.93 -19.61
CA ASN A 206 -30.42 20.38 -18.84
C ASN A 206 -30.02 21.42 -17.78
N ILE A 207 -30.12 21.08 -16.49
CA ILE A 207 -29.91 22.01 -15.38
C ILE A 207 -28.92 21.39 -14.40
N LEU A 208 -27.84 22.13 -14.08
CA LEU A 208 -26.85 21.77 -13.08
C LEU A 208 -27.37 22.11 -11.68
N LEU A 209 -27.50 21.10 -10.83
CA LEU A 209 -28.01 21.26 -9.46
C LEU A 209 -26.90 21.70 -8.49
N PRO A 210 -27.25 22.45 -7.43
CA PRO A 210 -26.29 22.89 -6.44
C PRO A 210 -25.78 21.75 -5.59
N GLU A 211 -24.57 21.91 -5.08
CA GLU A 211 -23.91 20.93 -4.24
C GLU A 211 -23.89 21.38 -2.79
N PHE A 212 -23.78 20.45 -1.86
CA PHE A 212 -23.58 20.76 -0.45
C PHE A 212 -22.09 20.70 -0.13
N ASP A 213 -21.57 21.73 0.51
CA ASP A 213 -20.16 21.76 0.93
C ASP A 213 -19.90 20.67 1.98
N LYS A 214 -19.22 19.58 1.57
CA LYS A 214 -18.85 18.48 2.47
C LYS A 214 -17.77 18.89 3.50
N THR A 215 -17.19 20.07 3.38
CA THR A 215 -16.19 20.61 4.33
C THR A 215 -16.78 21.59 5.35
N ASP A 216 -18.02 22.04 5.14
CA ASP A 216 -18.68 22.97 6.05
C ASP A 216 -19.20 22.25 7.30
N PHE A 217 -18.61 22.59 8.44
CA PHE A 217 -18.96 22.03 9.74
C PHE A 217 -20.45 22.19 10.12
N PHE A 218 -21.14 23.23 9.62
CA PHE A 218 -22.54 23.48 10.00
C PHE A 218 -23.56 22.67 9.20
N THR A 219 -23.19 22.21 8.00
CA THR A 219 -24.10 21.52 7.09
C THR A 219 -23.69 20.07 6.84
N HIS A 220 -22.43 19.72 7.08
CA HIS A 220 -21.94 18.35 7.02
C HIS A 220 -22.45 17.49 8.19
N VAL A 221 -22.90 16.27 7.88
CA VAL A 221 -23.30 15.27 8.88
C VAL A 221 -22.43 14.03 8.65
N PRO A 222 -21.53 13.67 9.59
CA PRO A 222 -20.58 12.59 9.40
C PRO A 222 -21.24 11.28 8.97
N GLY A 223 -20.79 10.74 7.83
CA GLY A 223 -21.24 9.50 7.24
C GLY A 223 -22.57 9.58 6.49
N TYR A 224 -23.12 10.78 6.25
CA TYR A 224 -24.38 11.00 5.53
C TYR A 224 -24.18 11.94 4.35
N SER A 225 -24.99 11.76 3.30
CA SER A 225 -24.99 12.61 2.12
C SER A 225 -26.30 13.35 1.94
N TRP A 226 -26.19 14.61 1.55
CA TRP A 226 -27.31 15.43 1.14
C TRP A 226 -27.57 15.28 -0.37
N GLY A 227 -28.85 15.36 -0.74
CA GLY A 227 -29.28 15.46 -2.12
C GLY A 227 -30.70 16.01 -2.21
N PHE A 228 -31.34 15.78 -3.36
CA PHE A 228 -32.67 16.31 -3.65
C PHE A 228 -33.67 15.21 -4.07
N THR A 229 -34.94 15.45 -3.77
CA THR A 229 -36.08 14.63 -4.19
C THR A 229 -37.25 15.53 -4.61
N SER A 230 -38.07 15.05 -5.53
CA SER A 230 -39.34 15.70 -5.91
C SER A 230 -40.48 15.43 -4.92
N ASP A 231 -40.34 14.44 -4.03
CA ASP A 231 -41.30 14.15 -2.97
C ASP A 231 -40.97 14.95 -1.70
N PRO A 232 -41.86 15.85 -1.21
CA PRO A 232 -41.63 16.59 0.04
C PRO A 232 -41.45 15.70 1.28
N ASN A 233 -41.88 14.44 1.23
CA ASN A 233 -41.67 13.45 2.30
C ASN A 233 -40.73 12.32 1.87
N GLY A 234 -40.02 12.49 0.75
CA GLY A 234 -39.11 11.51 0.19
C GLY A 234 -37.97 11.20 1.16
N LYS A 235 -37.56 9.92 1.18
CA LYS A 235 -36.46 9.41 2.03
C LYS A 235 -35.26 8.92 1.21
N LYS A 236 -35.27 9.17 -0.09
CA LYS A 236 -34.23 8.75 -1.03
C LYS A 236 -33.80 9.93 -1.87
N ILE A 237 -32.52 9.99 -2.19
CA ILE A 237 -31.99 10.96 -3.17
C ILE A 237 -32.45 10.51 -4.56
N GLU A 238 -33.12 11.40 -5.27
CA GLU A 238 -33.42 11.24 -6.71
C GLU A 238 -32.40 12.01 -7.56
N TYR A 239 -31.92 13.15 -7.05
CA TYR A 239 -30.97 14.01 -7.74
C TYR A 239 -29.82 14.40 -6.80
N PHE A 240 -28.59 14.11 -7.21
CA PHE A 240 -27.38 14.45 -6.47
C PHE A 240 -26.94 15.88 -6.82
N GLY A 241 -26.35 16.58 -5.84
CA GLY A 241 -25.75 17.89 -6.08
C GLY A 241 -24.55 17.82 -7.02
N GLY A 242 -24.21 18.93 -7.67
CA GLY A 242 -23.06 19.02 -8.58
C GLY A 242 -23.24 18.27 -9.91
N LYS A 243 -24.41 17.67 -10.16
CA LYS A 243 -24.74 16.96 -11.40
C LYS A 243 -25.82 17.67 -12.21
N ALA A 244 -25.73 17.55 -13.52
CA ALA A 244 -26.72 18.08 -14.45
C ALA A 244 -27.77 17.03 -14.79
N TYR A 245 -29.05 17.43 -14.77
CA TYR A 245 -30.18 16.56 -15.05
C TYR A 245 -31.09 17.14 -16.13
N ASP A 246 -31.73 16.24 -16.89
CA ASP A 246 -32.74 16.59 -17.88
C ASP A 246 -34.12 16.70 -17.22
N PHE A 247 -34.70 17.90 -17.23
CA PHE A 247 -36.07 18.15 -16.79
C PHE A 247 -36.99 18.40 -17.99
N THR A 248 -38.22 17.88 -17.94
CA THR A 248 -39.24 18.06 -18.99
C THR A 248 -40.37 19.01 -18.59
N ALA A 249 -40.40 19.44 -17.33
CA ALA A 249 -41.40 20.36 -16.79
C ALA A 249 -40.85 21.07 -15.56
N ASP A 250 -41.47 22.18 -15.17
CA ASP A 250 -41.17 22.88 -13.93
C ASP A 250 -41.29 21.93 -12.74
N THR A 251 -40.24 21.87 -11.92
CA THR A 251 -40.11 20.88 -10.85
C THR A 251 -39.69 21.56 -9.56
N LYS A 252 -40.37 21.24 -8.45
CA LYS A 252 -39.93 21.65 -7.12
C LYS A 252 -39.18 20.49 -6.46
N LEU A 253 -38.01 20.80 -5.90
CA LEU A 253 -37.12 19.84 -5.25
C LEU A 253 -36.95 20.19 -3.77
N TYR A 254 -36.86 19.15 -2.96
CA TYR A 254 -36.70 19.20 -1.51
C TYR A 254 -35.39 18.54 -1.13
N ARG A 255 -34.71 19.10 -0.13
CA ARG A 255 -33.47 18.54 0.41
C ARG A 255 -33.77 17.27 1.22
N VAL A 256 -32.99 16.22 1.01
CA VAL A 256 -33.05 14.96 1.77
C VAL A 256 -31.64 14.57 2.24
N LEU A 257 -31.55 14.09 3.48
CA LEU A 257 -30.35 13.50 4.06
C LEU A 257 -30.49 11.98 4.04
N VAL A 258 -29.51 11.28 3.50
CA VAL A 258 -29.47 9.82 3.50
C VAL A 258 -28.17 9.33 4.09
N LYS A 259 -28.21 8.13 4.66
CA LYS A 259 -27.05 7.45 5.21
C LYS A 259 -26.10 7.03 4.10
N TYR A 260 -24.80 7.19 4.33
CA TYR A 260 -23.76 7.10 3.30
C TYR A 260 -24.11 7.99 2.09
N GLY A 261 -23.76 7.59 0.87
CA GLY A 261 -24.22 8.19 -0.37
C GLY A 261 -25.64 7.77 -0.80
N GLY A 262 -26.40 7.09 0.07
CA GLY A 262 -27.69 6.47 -0.24
C GLY A 262 -27.59 4.97 -0.54
N GLY A 263 -28.66 4.40 -1.09
CA GLY A 263 -28.84 2.96 -1.23
C GLY A 263 -29.55 2.33 -0.04
N SER A 264 -29.86 1.03 -0.14
CA SER A 264 -30.53 0.26 0.92
C SER A 264 -29.67 -0.85 1.51
N GLY A 265 -28.43 -1.01 1.02
CA GLY A 265 -27.50 -2.05 1.49
C GLY A 265 -27.85 -3.45 1.01
N THR A 266 -28.68 -3.55 -0.04
CA THR A 266 -29.03 -4.82 -0.69
C THR A 266 -28.17 -5.01 -1.93
N ARG A 267 -28.08 -6.24 -2.44
CA ARG A 267 -27.29 -6.55 -3.64
C ARG A 267 -27.67 -5.69 -4.85
N ASP A 268 -28.97 -5.42 -5.05
CA ASP A 268 -29.48 -4.64 -6.19
C ASP A 268 -29.39 -3.11 -5.97
N ASP A 269 -29.20 -2.68 -4.71
CA ASP A 269 -29.16 -1.27 -4.31
C ASP A 269 -28.19 -1.10 -3.13
N PRO A 270 -26.87 -1.27 -3.37
CA PRO A 270 -25.84 -1.24 -2.34
C PRO A 270 -25.71 0.16 -1.73
N TYR A 271 -25.19 0.24 -0.51
CA TYR A 271 -24.83 1.52 0.08
C TYR A 271 -23.68 2.15 -0.71
N ARG A 272 -23.87 3.41 -1.11
CA ARG A 272 -22.89 4.14 -1.92
C ARG A 272 -21.85 4.81 -1.04
N ILE A 273 -20.58 4.67 -1.37
CA ILE A 273 -19.48 5.32 -0.66
C ILE A 273 -18.78 6.28 -1.61
N ASP A 274 -18.71 7.55 -1.24
CA ASP A 274 -18.11 8.63 -2.03
C ASP A 274 -17.29 9.62 -1.18
N TYR A 275 -17.12 9.35 0.12
CA TYR A 275 -16.39 10.19 1.04
C TYR A 275 -15.84 9.40 2.24
N PHE A 276 -14.77 9.90 2.87
CA PHE A 276 -13.99 9.13 3.86
C PHE A 276 -14.76 8.84 5.15
N ASP A 277 -15.56 9.79 5.64
CA ASP A 277 -16.33 9.67 6.88
C ASP A 277 -17.45 8.61 6.83
N GLN A 278 -17.84 8.20 5.62
CA GLN A 278 -18.76 7.09 5.39
C GLN A 278 -18.10 5.74 5.69
N LEU A 279 -16.79 5.63 5.47
CA LEU A 279 -15.99 4.48 5.91
C LEU A 279 -15.89 4.48 7.45
N GLU A 280 -15.73 5.65 8.09
CA GLU A 280 -15.76 5.76 9.55
C GLU A 280 -17.11 5.33 10.12
N LEU A 281 -18.23 5.78 9.53
CA LEU A 281 -19.56 5.34 9.95
C LEU A 281 -19.75 3.83 9.80
N MET A 282 -19.19 3.22 8.74
CA MET A 282 -19.19 1.76 8.57
C MET A 282 -18.45 1.06 9.71
N SER A 283 -17.35 1.65 10.18
CA SER A 283 -16.59 1.15 11.32
C SER A 283 -17.40 1.23 12.63
N GLU A 284 -18.04 2.38 12.88
CA GLU A 284 -18.85 2.62 14.09
C GLU A 284 -20.05 1.67 14.22
N GLU A 285 -20.76 1.44 13.11
CA GLU A 285 -21.98 0.63 13.12
C GLU A 285 -21.72 -0.87 12.90
N LYS A 286 -20.46 -1.23 12.65
CA LYS A 286 -19.98 -2.55 12.20
C LYS A 286 -20.58 -2.97 10.85
N ALA A 287 -19.74 -3.51 9.97
CA ALA A 287 -20.09 -3.68 8.57
C ALA A 287 -21.01 -4.89 8.32
N ARG A 288 -22.09 -4.65 7.57
CA ARG A 288 -23.05 -5.67 7.07
C ARG A 288 -23.77 -5.20 5.82
N GLY A 289 -24.08 -6.13 4.92
CA GLY A 289 -24.74 -5.84 3.64
C GLY A 289 -23.75 -5.46 2.54
N TYR A 290 -24.29 -4.85 1.48
CA TYR A 290 -23.55 -4.56 0.25
C TYR A 290 -23.18 -3.09 0.18
N PHE A 291 -21.90 -2.81 -0.10
CA PHE A 291 -21.33 -1.48 -0.23
C PHE A 291 -20.62 -1.33 -1.57
N MET A 292 -20.76 -0.17 -2.20
CA MET A 292 -20.11 0.16 -3.46
C MET A 292 -19.51 1.56 -3.39
N GLN A 293 -18.20 1.66 -3.60
CA GLN A 293 -17.53 2.94 -3.77
C GLN A 293 -17.86 3.51 -5.16
N THR A 294 -18.07 4.83 -5.21
CA THR A 294 -18.59 5.55 -6.38
C THR A 294 -17.76 6.78 -6.76
N ALA A 295 -16.68 7.03 -6.03
CA ALA A 295 -15.71 8.09 -6.28
C ALA A 295 -14.39 7.75 -5.57
N ASP A 296 -13.28 8.37 -6.00
CA ASP A 296 -12.02 8.33 -5.25
C ASP A 296 -12.19 8.94 -3.86
N ILE A 297 -11.57 8.32 -2.86
CA ILE A 297 -11.61 8.73 -1.45
C ILE A 297 -10.20 9.10 -1.01
N ALA A 298 -10.02 10.31 -0.51
CA ALA A 298 -8.78 10.73 0.13
C ALA A 298 -9.04 11.05 1.60
N PHE A 299 -8.32 10.38 2.49
CA PHE A 299 -8.35 10.72 3.91
C PHE A 299 -7.68 12.06 4.15
N PRO A 300 -8.34 13.01 4.84
CA PRO A 300 -7.70 14.25 5.25
C PRO A 300 -6.54 13.98 6.23
N VAL A 301 -5.49 14.79 6.17
CA VAL A 301 -4.29 14.66 7.03
C VAL A 301 -4.60 14.69 8.54
N TRP A 302 -5.73 15.29 8.92
CA TRP A 302 -6.19 15.38 10.31
C TRP A 302 -7.12 14.23 10.72
N ALA A 303 -7.64 13.46 9.75
CA ALA A 303 -8.47 12.31 10.01
C ALA A 303 -7.57 11.09 10.21
N SER A 304 -7.99 10.20 11.10
CA SER A 304 -7.36 8.91 11.31
C SER A 304 -8.43 7.84 11.15
N HIS A 305 -8.12 6.82 10.37
CA HIS A 305 -9.09 5.78 10.05
C HIS A 305 -9.25 4.82 11.23
N THR A 306 -10.50 4.52 11.59
CA THR A 306 -10.81 3.41 12.49
C THR A 306 -11.07 2.14 11.66
N PRO A 307 -10.19 1.12 11.73
CA PRO A 307 -10.32 -0.09 10.92
C PRO A 307 -11.70 -0.76 11.03
N ILE A 308 -12.29 -1.12 9.89
CA ILE A 308 -13.64 -1.69 9.83
C ILE A 308 -13.65 -3.15 10.28
N ARG A 309 -14.69 -3.55 11.01
CA ARG A 309 -14.92 -4.94 11.45
C ARG A 309 -16.28 -5.45 10.98
N THR A 310 -16.34 -6.68 10.50
CA THR A 310 -17.62 -7.36 10.23
C THR A 310 -18.29 -7.77 11.53
N VAL A 311 -19.62 -7.75 11.56
CA VAL A 311 -20.37 -8.34 12.66
C VAL A 311 -20.35 -9.85 12.51
N ASN A 312 -19.88 -10.57 13.53
CA ASN A 312 -20.08 -12.02 13.62
C ASN A 312 -20.77 -12.32 14.95
N GLU A 313 -22.10 -12.40 14.91
CA GLU A 313 -22.94 -12.66 16.09
C GLU A 313 -23.30 -14.14 16.21
N LEU A 314 -22.65 -15.03 15.44
CA LEU A 314 -22.85 -16.49 15.48
C LEU A 314 -24.34 -16.84 15.45
N LYS A 315 -25.06 -16.33 14.45
CA LYS A 315 -26.51 -16.51 14.32
C LYS A 315 -26.87 -17.80 13.61
N ALA A 316 -28.11 -18.25 13.83
CA ALA A 316 -28.70 -19.39 13.11
C ALA A 316 -28.94 -19.13 11.61
N ASP A 317 -28.67 -17.91 11.11
CA ASP A 317 -28.90 -17.46 9.73
C ASP A 317 -27.62 -16.83 9.16
N PRO A 318 -26.83 -17.58 8.37
CA PRO A 318 -25.58 -17.10 7.77
C PRO A 318 -25.79 -15.88 6.85
N ASP A 319 -26.93 -15.82 6.14
CA ASP A 319 -27.22 -14.75 5.19
C ASP A 319 -27.42 -13.39 5.89
N SER A 320 -27.70 -13.40 7.20
CA SER A 320 -27.89 -12.19 7.99
C SER A 320 -26.60 -11.46 8.37
N GLU A 321 -25.44 -12.10 8.15
CA GLU A 321 -24.11 -11.59 8.49
C GLU A 321 -23.23 -11.31 7.26
N HIS A 322 -23.80 -11.49 6.06
CA HIS A 322 -23.07 -11.26 4.81
C HIS A 322 -22.55 -9.82 4.69
N PHE A 323 -21.31 -9.69 4.23
CA PHE A 323 -20.65 -8.41 3.97
C PHE A 323 -19.96 -8.44 2.61
N GLU A 324 -20.27 -7.45 1.78
CA GLU A 324 -19.60 -7.23 0.50
C GLU A 324 -19.19 -5.75 0.38
N TYR A 325 -17.92 -5.53 0.04
CA TYR A 325 -17.39 -4.21 -0.28
C TYR A 325 -16.76 -4.23 -1.68
N ASP A 326 -17.39 -3.53 -2.60
CA ASP A 326 -16.88 -3.28 -3.94
C ASP A 326 -16.29 -1.86 -4.03
N GLY A 327 -14.97 -1.76 -4.17
CA GLY A 327 -14.26 -0.49 -4.35
C GLY A 327 -14.53 0.16 -5.72
N GLY A 328 -15.21 -0.54 -6.64
CA GLY A 328 -15.60 0.00 -7.94
C GLY A 328 -14.43 0.42 -8.84
N GLY A 329 -13.21 0.02 -8.48
CA GLY A 329 -11.96 0.44 -9.14
C GLY A 329 -11.46 1.83 -8.72
N TYR A 330 -12.15 2.52 -7.82
CA TYR A 330 -11.74 3.84 -7.34
C TYR A 330 -10.59 3.77 -6.32
N LEU A 331 -9.89 4.89 -6.15
CA LEU A 331 -8.77 5.01 -5.23
C LEU A 331 -9.21 5.26 -3.78
N ILE A 332 -8.39 4.75 -2.85
CA ILE A 332 -8.35 5.18 -1.45
C ILE A 332 -6.92 5.68 -1.16
N GLU A 333 -6.78 6.96 -0.83
CA GLU A 333 -5.49 7.61 -0.57
C GLU A 333 -5.35 8.12 0.88
N ASN A 334 -4.10 8.23 1.33
CA ASN A 334 -3.69 8.76 2.64
C ASN A 334 -4.24 8.00 3.85
N LEU A 335 -4.45 6.69 3.71
CA LEU A 335 -4.90 5.85 4.81
C LEU A 335 -3.74 5.66 5.81
N ASP A 336 -4.01 5.85 7.11
CA ASP A 336 -3.02 5.77 8.20
C ASP A 336 -3.19 4.53 9.09
N ALA A 337 -4.25 3.75 8.86
CA ALA A 337 -4.54 2.48 9.53
C ALA A 337 -5.05 1.45 8.49
N PRO A 338 -5.06 0.14 8.80
CA PRO A 338 -5.69 -0.88 7.94
C PRO A 338 -7.14 -0.55 7.60
N LEU A 339 -7.59 -0.78 6.36
CA LEU A 339 -9.00 -0.53 5.98
C LEU A 339 -9.97 -1.44 6.74
N PHE A 340 -9.63 -2.73 6.82
CA PHE A 340 -10.36 -3.73 7.57
C PHE A 340 -9.44 -4.36 8.61
N GLU A 341 -9.93 -4.49 9.83
CA GLU A 341 -9.22 -5.22 10.87
C GLU A 341 -9.58 -6.70 10.84
N THR A 342 -10.85 -7.03 11.03
CA THR A 342 -11.29 -8.41 11.20
C THR A 342 -12.54 -8.66 10.38
N VAL A 343 -12.43 -9.55 9.41
CA VAL A 343 -13.49 -9.89 8.45
C VAL A 343 -13.74 -11.39 8.41
N SER A 344 -15.00 -11.79 8.19
CA SER A 344 -15.39 -13.20 8.13
C SER A 344 -16.49 -13.39 7.10
N GLY A 345 -16.38 -14.44 6.26
CA GLY A 345 -17.36 -14.73 5.20
C GLY A 345 -17.62 -13.56 4.25
N ALA A 346 -16.60 -12.71 4.04
CA ALA A 346 -16.74 -11.45 3.33
C ALA A 346 -16.28 -11.53 1.88
N VAL A 347 -16.84 -10.68 1.03
CA VAL A 347 -16.35 -10.45 -0.33
C VAL A 347 -15.81 -9.04 -0.41
N ILE A 348 -14.51 -8.88 -0.66
CA ILE A 348 -13.86 -7.58 -0.84
C ILE A 348 -13.27 -7.56 -2.23
N GLN A 349 -13.68 -6.60 -3.06
CA GLN A 349 -13.27 -6.55 -4.45
C GLN A 349 -12.99 -5.15 -4.96
N ASN A 350 -12.12 -5.04 -5.96
CA ASN A 350 -11.85 -3.80 -6.72
C ASN A 350 -11.41 -2.62 -5.83
N VAL A 351 -10.72 -2.90 -4.73
CA VAL A 351 -10.22 -1.86 -3.79
C VAL A 351 -8.79 -1.50 -4.14
N ASN A 352 -8.52 -0.21 -4.37
CA ASN A 352 -7.20 0.30 -4.76
C ASN A 352 -6.66 1.28 -3.72
N ILE A 353 -5.68 0.86 -2.92
CA ILE A 353 -5.04 1.70 -1.91
C ILE A 353 -3.73 2.26 -2.44
N ARG A 354 -3.53 3.57 -2.31
CA ARG A 354 -2.31 4.25 -2.76
C ARG A 354 -1.80 5.28 -1.77
N ASN A 355 -0.49 5.57 -1.81
CA ASN A 355 0.13 6.71 -1.12
C ASN A 355 -0.22 6.71 0.38
N SER A 356 -0.17 5.54 1.01
CA SER A 356 -0.69 5.33 2.35
C SER A 356 0.40 4.78 3.26
N ALA A 357 0.44 5.22 4.51
CA ALA A 357 1.50 4.83 5.43
C ALA A 357 0.93 4.56 6.82
N ILE A 358 1.05 3.30 7.27
CA ILE A 358 0.67 2.89 8.61
C ILE A 358 1.91 2.96 9.49
N VAL A 359 1.84 3.77 10.54
CA VAL A 359 2.89 3.87 11.57
C VAL A 359 2.26 3.53 12.91
N SER A 360 2.67 2.40 13.49
CA SER A 360 2.06 1.85 14.71
C SER A 360 3.11 1.46 15.75
N ASP A 361 2.74 1.45 17.01
CA ASP A 361 3.48 0.83 18.11
C ASP A 361 2.87 -0.50 18.58
N GLU A 362 1.75 -0.91 17.97
CA GLU A 362 1.07 -2.17 18.30
C GLU A 362 1.73 -3.37 17.60
N TYR A 363 2.09 -4.39 18.38
CA TYR A 363 2.50 -5.69 17.89
C TYR A 363 1.26 -6.55 17.62
N LYS A 364 0.84 -6.62 16.35
CA LYS A 364 -0.31 -7.41 15.88
C LYS A 364 -0.19 -7.75 14.39
N ASP A 365 -1.10 -8.56 13.87
CA ASP A 365 -1.22 -8.84 12.44
C ASP A 365 -1.58 -7.59 11.65
N TYR A 366 -0.94 -7.41 10.48
CA TYR A 366 -1.27 -6.31 9.57
C TYR A 366 -1.47 -6.77 8.13
N GLY A 367 -2.56 -6.28 7.56
CA GLY A 367 -2.74 -6.07 6.13
C GLY A 367 -3.08 -4.61 5.90
N PHE A 368 -2.66 -4.05 4.77
CA PHE A 368 -3.10 -2.70 4.41
C PHE A 368 -4.61 -2.69 4.12
N LEU A 369 -5.08 -3.74 3.43
CA LEU A 369 -6.50 -3.97 3.19
C LEU A 369 -7.16 -4.70 4.37
N VAL A 370 -6.67 -5.87 4.78
CA VAL A 370 -7.27 -6.69 5.84
C VAL A 370 -6.23 -7.23 6.83
N CYS A 371 -6.34 -6.94 8.13
CA CYS A 371 -5.43 -7.61 9.10
C CYS A 371 -5.72 -9.12 9.20
N THR A 372 -6.96 -9.48 9.49
CA THR A 372 -7.36 -10.86 9.80
C THR A 372 -8.64 -11.24 9.05
N ALA A 373 -8.52 -12.23 8.18
CA ALA A 373 -9.63 -12.91 7.55
C ALA A 373 -9.78 -14.32 8.14
N TYR A 374 -10.97 -14.68 8.59
CA TYR A 374 -11.19 -15.93 9.31
C TYR A 374 -12.59 -16.49 9.05
N ASN A 375 -12.72 -17.81 9.11
CA ASN A 375 -13.97 -18.49 8.87
C ASN A 375 -14.35 -19.31 10.10
N TYR A 376 -15.64 -19.33 10.43
CA TYR A 376 -16.15 -20.19 11.48
C TYR A 376 -16.62 -21.51 10.89
N HIS A 377 -16.38 -22.59 11.64
CA HIS A 377 -16.94 -23.91 11.37
C HIS A 377 -17.31 -24.57 12.71
N TYR A 378 -18.60 -24.82 12.94
CA TYR A 378 -19.06 -25.51 14.15
C TYR A 378 -20.39 -26.27 13.96
N LEU A 379 -20.64 -27.21 14.87
CA LEU A 379 -21.93 -27.87 15.04
C LEU A 379 -22.74 -27.13 16.12
N SER A 380 -23.93 -26.68 15.75
CA SER A 380 -24.91 -26.12 16.68
C SER A 380 -25.49 -27.18 17.63
N GLU A 381 -26.21 -26.74 18.67
CA GLU A 381 -26.87 -27.64 19.63
C GLU A 381 -27.89 -28.60 18.99
N ASP A 382 -28.47 -28.22 17.85
CA ASP A 382 -29.41 -29.04 17.06
C ASP A 382 -28.71 -29.94 16.03
N GLU A 383 -27.40 -30.16 16.16
CA GLU A 383 -26.55 -30.95 15.24
C GLU A 383 -26.50 -30.41 13.80
N LYS A 384 -26.85 -29.14 13.57
CA LYS A 384 -26.65 -28.48 12.28
C LYS A 384 -25.24 -27.89 12.20
N GLU A 385 -24.55 -28.20 11.11
CA GLU A 385 -23.27 -27.60 10.73
C GLU A 385 -23.49 -26.16 10.29
N TYR A 386 -22.66 -25.26 10.80
CA TYR A 386 -22.63 -23.84 10.46
C TYR A 386 -21.23 -23.49 9.96
N GLU A 387 -21.19 -22.82 8.81
CA GLU A 387 -20.00 -22.22 8.22
C GLU A 387 -20.32 -20.79 7.76
N THR A 388 -19.40 -19.85 8.00
CA THR A 388 -19.55 -18.46 7.49
C THR A 388 -19.28 -18.34 5.98
N GLY A 389 -18.78 -19.41 5.36
CA GLY A 389 -18.16 -19.33 4.05
C GLY A 389 -16.77 -18.67 4.10
N GLU A 390 -16.11 -18.69 2.95
CA GLU A 390 -14.77 -18.17 2.76
C GLU A 390 -14.76 -16.66 2.64
N THR A 391 -13.74 -16.01 3.21
CA THR A 391 -13.44 -14.61 2.88
C THR A 391 -12.69 -14.57 1.56
N VAL A 392 -13.28 -13.93 0.56
CA VAL A 392 -12.74 -13.79 -0.79
C VAL A 392 -12.29 -12.36 -1.01
N ILE A 393 -11.05 -12.19 -1.45
CA ILE A 393 -10.45 -10.89 -1.77
C ILE A 393 -9.98 -10.94 -3.21
N GLU A 394 -10.73 -10.28 -4.07
CA GLU A 394 -10.48 -10.31 -5.51
C GLU A 394 -10.06 -8.95 -5.98
N HIS A 395 -9.17 -8.91 -6.95
CA HIS A 395 -8.97 -7.70 -7.73
C HIS A 395 -8.64 -6.48 -6.87
N CYS A 396 -7.79 -6.61 -5.85
CA CYS A 396 -7.40 -5.50 -4.99
C CYS A 396 -5.95 -5.08 -5.28
N SER A 397 -5.63 -3.80 -5.05
CA SER A 397 -4.27 -3.30 -5.20
C SER A 397 -3.79 -2.44 -4.04
N VAL A 398 -2.49 -2.52 -3.76
CA VAL A 398 -1.78 -1.66 -2.80
C VAL A 398 -0.53 -1.14 -3.46
N SER A 399 -0.38 0.18 -3.53
CA SER A 399 0.76 0.81 -4.20
C SER A 399 1.35 2.01 -3.46
N HIS A 400 2.68 2.18 -3.53
CA HIS A 400 3.39 3.30 -2.90
C HIS A 400 3.04 3.45 -1.42
N SER A 401 3.10 2.33 -0.70
CA SER A 401 2.56 2.24 0.66
C SER A 401 3.52 1.51 1.60
N SER A 402 3.43 1.80 2.89
CA SER A 402 4.32 1.17 3.87
C SER A 402 3.68 0.92 5.22
N ILE A 403 4.14 -0.13 5.90
CA ILE A 403 3.81 -0.42 7.30
C ILE A 403 5.10 -0.34 8.10
N THR A 404 5.14 0.55 9.09
CA THR A 404 6.24 0.68 10.04
C THR A 404 5.73 0.45 11.44
N VAL A 405 6.27 -0.57 12.11
CA VAL A 405 5.98 -0.82 13.53
C VAL A 405 7.20 -0.42 14.33
N LYS A 406 7.05 0.56 15.23
CA LYS A 406 8.17 1.14 15.96
C LYS A 406 7.84 1.43 17.41
N LEU A 407 8.88 1.51 18.24
CA LEU A 407 8.73 1.86 19.65
C LEU A 407 8.10 3.26 19.78
N PRO A 408 7.20 3.45 20.76
CA PRO A 408 6.62 4.76 21.01
C PRO A 408 7.73 5.74 21.37
N GLU A 409 7.70 6.93 20.78
CA GLU A 409 8.64 7.99 21.16
C GLU A 409 8.46 8.31 22.65
N PRO A 410 9.54 8.38 23.43
CA PRO A 410 9.44 8.65 24.86
C PRO A 410 8.73 10.00 25.04
N LYS A 411 7.57 9.97 25.71
CA LYS A 411 6.87 11.19 26.11
C LYS A 411 7.82 11.98 27.02
N ALA A 412 8.13 13.22 26.64
CA ALA A 412 8.83 14.14 27.53
C ALA A 412 7.92 14.45 28.73
N ASP A 413 8.12 13.76 29.85
CA ASP A 413 8.40 14.40 31.15
C ASP A 413 8.42 13.41 32.34
N GLU A 414 9.15 13.85 33.37
CA GLU A 414 9.31 13.35 34.74
C GLU A 414 10.32 12.21 34.97
N GLU A 415 11.57 12.62 35.24
CA GLU A 415 12.60 11.83 35.91
C GLU A 415 12.04 11.15 37.18
N GLN A 416 11.77 9.85 37.10
CA GLN A 416 11.67 9.02 38.29
C GLN A 416 13.06 8.57 38.71
N PRO A 417 13.42 8.67 40.00
CA PRO A 417 14.74 8.26 40.47
C PRO A 417 14.89 6.74 40.39
N ALA A 418 15.97 6.30 39.73
CA ALA A 418 16.35 4.91 39.65
C ALA A 418 16.53 4.31 41.06
N VAL A 419 15.71 3.31 41.39
CA VAL A 419 15.92 2.45 42.56
C VAL A 419 16.73 1.24 42.11
N THR A 420 18.05 1.31 42.29
CA THR A 420 18.93 0.14 42.17
C THR A 420 18.87 -0.66 43.47
N THR A 421 18.05 -1.72 43.52
CA THR A 421 18.24 -2.80 44.49
C THR A 421 19.12 -3.87 43.84
N MET A 422 20.37 -3.98 44.30
CA MET A 422 21.19 -5.16 44.01
C MET A 422 20.61 -6.33 44.80
N GLU A 423 20.05 -7.30 44.10
CA GLU A 423 19.65 -8.58 44.69
C GLU A 423 20.92 -9.41 44.96
N VAL A 424 21.13 -9.77 46.23
CA VAL A 424 22.20 -10.66 46.65
C VAL A 424 21.67 -12.08 46.54
N VAL A 425 22.09 -12.80 45.50
CA VAL A 425 21.80 -14.23 45.34
C VAL A 425 22.61 -15.03 46.37
N PRO A 426 21.98 -15.78 47.29
CA PRO A 426 22.69 -16.68 48.20
C PRO A 426 23.19 -17.92 47.43
N PRO A 427 24.32 -18.54 47.84
CA PRO A 427 24.83 -19.73 47.18
C PRO A 427 23.91 -20.94 47.36
N ASP A 428 23.78 -21.73 46.30
CA ASP A 428 22.91 -22.89 46.13
C ASP A 428 22.84 -23.81 47.36
N VAL A 429 21.63 -23.99 47.88
CA VAL A 429 21.31 -24.99 48.91
C VAL A 429 21.01 -26.30 48.20
N ILE A 430 21.82 -27.33 48.43
CA ILE A 430 21.53 -28.69 47.96
C ILE A 430 20.50 -29.31 48.91
N GLU A 431 19.29 -29.55 48.42
CA GLU A 431 18.23 -30.24 49.17
C GLU A 431 18.35 -31.75 49.01
N TYR A 432 18.17 -32.47 50.11
CA TYR A 432 18.23 -33.93 50.16
C TYR A 432 16.84 -34.47 50.52
N ASP A 433 16.45 -35.58 49.90
CA ASP A 433 15.25 -36.32 50.28
C ASP A 433 15.41 -37.01 51.66
N GLU A 434 14.33 -37.59 52.19
CA GLU A 434 14.33 -38.27 53.50
C GLU A 434 15.30 -39.48 53.56
N ASP A 435 15.77 -39.96 52.41
CA ASP A 435 16.71 -41.08 52.26
C ASP A 435 18.17 -40.62 51.97
N GLY A 436 18.42 -39.30 51.90
CA GLY A 436 19.74 -38.71 51.73
C GLY A 436 20.24 -38.60 50.29
N ASN A 437 19.37 -38.72 49.28
CA ASN A 437 19.71 -38.47 47.88
C ASN A 437 19.51 -37.00 47.52
N ILE A 438 20.32 -36.48 46.60
CA ILE A 438 20.20 -35.11 46.08
C ILE A 438 18.90 -35.01 45.28
N ILE A 439 18.06 -34.04 45.61
CA ILE A 439 16.89 -33.69 44.81
C ILE A 439 17.40 -32.87 43.62
N GLU A 440 17.41 -33.45 42.42
CA GLU A 440 17.72 -32.71 41.20
C GLU A 440 16.53 -31.77 40.90
N PRO A 441 16.77 -30.45 40.70
CA PRO A 441 15.70 -29.53 40.33
C PRO A 441 15.11 -29.97 38.99
N GLU A 442 13.78 -30.04 38.89
CA GLU A 442 13.11 -30.26 37.60
C GLU A 442 13.57 -29.14 36.63
N GLU A 443 14.10 -29.52 35.46
CA GLU A 443 14.43 -28.56 34.41
C GLU A 443 13.14 -27.85 33.99
N GLU A 444 12.91 -26.63 34.49
CA GLU A 444 11.88 -25.78 33.94
C GLU A 444 12.18 -25.56 32.45
N PRO A 445 11.18 -25.68 31.56
CA PRO A 445 11.39 -25.53 30.13
C PRO A 445 12.01 -24.16 29.85
N ILE A 446 13.16 -24.14 29.18
CA ILE A 446 13.80 -22.90 28.73
C ILE A 446 12.81 -22.16 27.84
N GLU A 447 12.24 -21.06 28.34
CA GLU A 447 11.36 -20.23 27.52
C GLU A 447 12.14 -19.73 26.29
N PRO A 448 11.55 -19.77 25.08
CA PRO A 448 12.21 -19.29 23.88
C PRO A 448 12.58 -17.81 24.07
N THR A 449 13.83 -17.47 23.76
CA THR A 449 14.37 -16.12 23.96
C THR A 449 13.80 -15.08 22.97
N LYS A 450 13.03 -15.52 21.97
CA LYS A 450 12.36 -14.69 20.96
C LYS A 450 10.95 -15.24 20.72
N HIS A 451 9.94 -14.38 20.80
CA HIS A 451 8.54 -14.72 20.53
C HIS A 451 8.11 -14.16 19.17
N ALA A 452 7.30 -14.92 18.42
CA ALA A 452 6.73 -14.47 17.17
C ALA A 452 5.42 -15.21 16.84
N GLU A 453 4.35 -14.45 16.65
CA GLU A 453 3.03 -15.00 16.32
C GLU A 453 2.34 -14.28 15.16
N HIS A 454 2.64 -12.99 14.96
CA HIS A 454 1.93 -12.16 13.98
C HIS A 454 2.51 -12.23 12.56
N CYS A 455 1.62 -11.92 11.62
CA CYS A 455 1.80 -12.00 10.20
C CYS A 455 1.60 -10.64 9.53
N ILE A 456 2.32 -10.40 8.44
CA ILE A 456 2.25 -9.16 7.65
C ILE A 456 2.04 -9.48 6.18
N GLY A 457 1.11 -8.78 5.54
CA GLY A 457 1.03 -8.66 4.08
C GLY A 457 0.53 -7.30 3.64
N ALA A 458 0.63 -6.97 2.36
CA ALA A 458 0.00 -5.74 1.86
C ALA A 458 -1.52 -5.91 1.74
N ILE A 459 -1.99 -7.06 1.24
CA ILE A 459 -3.42 -7.34 1.10
C ILE A 459 -3.95 -7.91 2.41
N THR A 460 -3.42 -9.04 2.89
CA THR A 460 -3.83 -9.61 4.18
C THR A 460 -2.69 -9.91 5.13
N GLY A 461 -2.90 -9.73 6.44
CA GLY A 461 -1.98 -10.29 7.43
C GLY A 461 -2.12 -11.80 7.49
N ILE A 462 -3.30 -12.27 7.87
CA ILE A 462 -3.64 -13.69 7.98
C ILE A 462 -4.99 -13.99 7.31
N GLY A 463 -5.05 -15.15 6.64
CA GLY A 463 -6.24 -15.69 6.01
C GLY A 463 -6.63 -15.05 4.68
N GLY A 464 -7.80 -15.48 4.19
CA GLY A 464 -8.40 -15.03 2.93
C GLY A 464 -7.99 -15.87 1.73
N GLN A 465 -8.94 -16.06 0.81
CA GLN A 465 -8.70 -16.52 -0.56
C GLN A 465 -8.46 -15.29 -1.43
N ILE A 466 -7.23 -15.15 -1.93
CA ILE A 466 -6.79 -13.94 -2.62
C ILE A 466 -6.63 -14.25 -4.09
N ASP A 467 -7.30 -13.48 -4.94
CA ASP A 467 -7.27 -13.66 -6.39
C ASP A 467 -7.04 -12.33 -7.12
N GLY A 468 -6.24 -12.35 -8.18
CA GLY A 468 -6.07 -11.19 -9.06
C GLY A 468 -5.56 -9.93 -8.36
N CYS A 469 -4.77 -10.04 -7.29
CA CYS A 469 -4.31 -8.88 -6.51
C CYS A 469 -2.92 -8.39 -6.94
N TYR A 470 -2.70 -7.08 -6.89
CA TYR A 470 -1.44 -6.46 -7.29
C TYR A 470 -0.85 -5.55 -6.22
N VAL A 471 0.42 -5.78 -5.90
CA VAL A 471 1.16 -4.98 -4.91
C VAL A 471 2.39 -4.40 -5.58
N THR A 472 2.58 -3.08 -5.45
CA THR A 472 3.79 -2.45 -5.95
C THR A 472 4.35 -1.36 -5.05
N ASP A 473 5.67 -1.30 -4.93
CA ASP A 473 6.35 -0.33 -4.07
C ASP A 473 5.80 -0.37 -2.63
N PHE A 474 5.85 -1.58 -2.05
CA PHE A 474 5.39 -1.86 -0.70
C PHE A 474 6.57 -2.13 0.24
N GLY A 475 6.58 -1.46 1.39
CA GLY A 475 7.62 -1.61 2.41
C GLY A 475 7.07 -2.02 3.77
N PHE A 476 7.69 -3.01 4.39
CA PHE A 476 7.48 -3.35 5.81
C PHE A 476 8.77 -3.16 6.61
N PHE A 477 8.66 -2.46 7.74
CA PHE A 477 9.75 -2.28 8.68
C PHE A 477 9.32 -2.49 10.13
N ASN A 478 10.03 -3.38 10.84
CA ASN A 478 9.82 -3.63 12.26
C ASN A 478 11.02 -3.18 13.10
N GLU A 479 10.82 -2.16 13.94
CA GLU A 479 11.77 -1.70 14.95
C GLU A 479 11.45 -2.21 16.37
N LEU A 480 10.32 -2.89 16.57
CA LEU A 480 10.00 -3.50 17.86
C LEU A 480 10.96 -4.65 18.18
N PRO A 481 11.24 -4.92 19.48
CA PRO A 481 12.07 -6.05 19.88
C PRO A 481 11.45 -7.41 19.52
N ASP A 482 10.12 -7.49 19.50
CA ASP A 482 9.36 -8.68 19.13
C ASP A 482 9.49 -8.99 17.64
N TYR A 483 9.47 -10.27 17.29
CA TYR A 483 9.67 -10.73 15.92
C TYR A 483 8.33 -10.96 15.24
N TYR A 484 8.22 -10.57 13.97
CA TYR A 484 7.13 -11.04 13.13
C TYR A 484 7.45 -12.44 12.60
N LEU A 485 6.44 -13.33 12.63
CA LEU A 485 6.62 -14.71 12.26
C LEU A 485 6.69 -14.88 10.74
N TYR A 486 5.72 -14.29 10.03
CA TYR A 486 5.58 -14.41 8.58
C TYR A 486 5.32 -13.06 7.92
N CYS A 487 6.10 -12.72 6.89
CA CYS A 487 5.87 -11.54 6.06
C CYS A 487 5.80 -11.92 4.58
N GLY A 488 4.77 -11.45 3.87
CA GLY A 488 4.65 -11.62 2.43
C GLY A 488 4.33 -10.31 1.71
N GLY A 489 4.63 -10.25 0.41
CA GLY A 489 4.24 -9.10 -0.42
C GLY A 489 2.72 -8.98 -0.55
N ILE A 490 2.03 -10.10 -0.81
CA ILE A 490 0.56 -10.17 -0.83
C ILE A 490 0.02 -10.45 0.57
N SER A 491 0.47 -11.53 1.20
CA SER A 491 -0.09 -12.02 2.46
C SER A 491 0.92 -12.64 3.39
N GLY A 492 0.77 -12.48 4.70
CA GLY A 492 1.59 -13.18 5.68
C GLY A 492 1.31 -14.69 5.67
N LYS A 493 0.05 -15.08 5.83
CA LYS A 493 -0.40 -16.48 5.84
C LYS A 493 -1.83 -16.63 5.29
N PRO A 494 -2.02 -16.74 3.97
CA PRO A 494 -3.35 -16.81 3.34
C PRO A 494 -3.95 -18.22 3.32
N ALA A 495 -5.23 -18.32 2.97
CA ALA A 495 -5.86 -19.60 2.60
C ALA A 495 -5.40 -20.05 1.21
N SER A 496 -5.35 -19.13 0.24
CA SER A 496 -4.78 -19.36 -1.08
C SER A 496 -4.43 -18.04 -1.74
N VAL A 497 -3.51 -18.06 -2.71
CA VAL A 497 -3.23 -16.91 -3.56
C VAL A 497 -3.18 -17.36 -5.01
N THR A 498 -3.99 -16.73 -5.86
CA THR A 498 -4.07 -16.99 -7.29
C THR A 498 -3.88 -15.70 -8.08
N ASP A 499 -3.25 -15.82 -9.26
CA ASP A 499 -3.16 -14.78 -10.29
C ASP A 499 -2.71 -13.39 -9.78
N SER A 500 -1.85 -13.38 -8.76
CA SER A 500 -1.44 -12.16 -8.05
C SER A 500 0.02 -11.81 -8.29
N ALA A 501 0.35 -10.52 -8.25
CA ALA A 501 1.68 -10.03 -8.56
C ALA A 501 2.23 -9.06 -7.51
N VAL A 502 3.53 -9.19 -7.24
CA VAL A 502 4.30 -8.30 -6.37
C VAL A 502 5.47 -7.72 -7.15
N TYR A 503 5.55 -6.40 -7.20
CA TYR A 503 6.63 -5.67 -7.86
C TYR A 503 7.20 -4.56 -6.99
N TYR A 504 8.47 -4.65 -6.59
CA TYR A 504 9.06 -3.81 -5.55
C TYR A 504 8.41 -4.05 -4.19
N TYR A 505 8.92 -5.07 -3.49
CA TYR A 505 8.56 -5.35 -2.11
C TYR A 505 9.81 -5.44 -1.26
N SER A 506 9.79 -4.79 -0.10
CA SER A 506 10.84 -4.93 0.91
C SER A 506 10.28 -5.26 2.28
N ALA A 507 10.94 -6.18 2.99
CA ALA A 507 10.64 -6.51 4.39
C ALA A 507 11.93 -6.57 5.19
N GLN A 508 11.99 -5.79 6.27
CA GLN A 508 13.20 -5.58 7.06
C GLN A 508 12.86 -5.41 8.55
N GLY A 509 13.84 -5.66 9.42
CA GLY A 509 13.68 -5.55 10.86
C GLY A 509 13.66 -6.92 11.55
N ASN A 510 13.05 -7.00 12.72
CA ASN A 510 12.90 -8.24 13.48
C ASN A 510 11.83 -9.14 12.86
N ILE A 511 12.25 -10.02 11.93
CA ILE A 511 11.39 -10.91 11.13
C ILE A 511 12.05 -12.28 11.04
N PHE A 512 11.30 -13.35 11.31
CA PHE A 512 11.81 -14.71 11.14
C PHE A 512 11.76 -15.17 9.69
N ASN A 513 10.59 -15.11 9.07
CA ASN A 513 10.36 -15.70 7.76
C ASN A 513 9.67 -14.71 6.83
N ALA A 514 10.20 -14.56 5.62
CA ALA A 514 9.56 -13.73 4.60
C ALA A 514 9.60 -14.36 3.21
N GLY A 515 8.54 -14.16 2.43
CA GLY A 515 8.48 -14.60 1.04
C GLY A 515 8.03 -13.49 0.11
N GLY A 516 8.42 -13.56 -1.16
CA GLY A 516 8.10 -12.52 -2.14
C GLY A 516 6.58 -12.34 -2.37
N VAL A 517 5.79 -13.42 -2.28
CA VAL A 517 4.33 -13.37 -2.39
C VAL A 517 3.70 -13.62 -1.03
N VAL A 518 4.07 -14.72 -0.37
CA VAL A 518 3.51 -15.12 0.93
C VAL A 518 4.58 -15.40 1.96
N GLY A 519 4.31 -15.12 3.23
CA GLY A 519 5.21 -15.52 4.32
C GLY A 519 5.17 -17.04 4.55
N SER A 520 3.99 -17.60 4.78
CA SER A 520 3.78 -19.06 4.90
C SER A 520 2.66 -19.53 3.97
N ALA A 521 2.93 -20.62 3.25
CA ALA A 521 1.93 -21.32 2.43
C ALA A 521 1.17 -22.41 3.22
N ALA A 522 1.15 -22.33 4.56
CA ALA A 522 0.49 -23.34 5.39
C ALA A 522 -1.03 -23.35 5.30
N GLY A 523 -1.64 -22.30 4.76
CA GLY A 523 -3.09 -22.16 4.70
C GLY A 523 -3.64 -21.42 5.93
N ALA A 524 -4.95 -21.23 5.94
CA ALA A 524 -5.65 -20.46 6.96
C ALA A 524 -6.25 -21.36 8.04
N ARG A 525 -6.50 -20.77 9.22
CA ARG A 525 -7.21 -21.45 10.33
C ARG A 525 -8.70 -21.17 10.25
N ALA A 526 -9.49 -22.17 10.61
CA ALA A 526 -10.91 -22.01 10.89
C ALA A 526 -11.14 -21.98 12.41
N TYR A 527 -12.27 -21.43 12.83
CA TYR A 527 -12.57 -21.17 14.26
C TYR A 527 -13.87 -21.82 14.69
N ASP A 528 -13.92 -22.30 15.93
CA ASP A 528 -15.16 -22.84 16.53
C ASP A 528 -16.12 -21.71 16.96
N ALA A 529 -17.35 -22.06 17.38
CA ALA A 529 -18.35 -21.10 17.89
C ALA A 529 -17.90 -20.30 19.13
N LYS A 530 -16.75 -20.60 19.73
CA LYS A 530 -16.18 -19.85 20.86
C LYS A 530 -15.01 -18.99 20.42
N GLY A 531 -14.74 -18.90 19.12
CA GLY A 531 -13.60 -18.18 18.57
C GLY A 531 -12.26 -18.87 18.84
N ARG A 532 -12.25 -20.18 19.09
CA ARG A 532 -11.02 -20.95 19.29
C ARG A 532 -10.58 -21.57 17.97
N GLU A 533 -9.29 -21.50 17.69
CA GLU A 533 -8.71 -22.09 16.49
C GLU A 533 -8.93 -23.60 16.43
N LEU A 534 -9.35 -24.06 15.26
CA LEU A 534 -9.34 -25.46 14.91
C LEU A 534 -7.91 -25.92 14.61
N PRO A 535 -7.57 -27.19 14.89
CA PRO A 535 -6.18 -27.66 14.89
C PRO A 535 -5.53 -27.66 13.50
N ASP A 536 -6.31 -27.94 12.46
CA ASP A 536 -5.80 -28.12 11.10
C ASP A 536 -6.02 -26.83 10.28
N CYS A 537 -5.04 -26.45 9.46
CA CYS A 537 -5.24 -25.39 8.48
C CYS A 537 -5.71 -25.95 7.13
N TYR A 538 -6.49 -25.14 6.43
CA TYR A 538 -7.04 -25.47 5.11
C TYR A 538 -6.38 -24.59 4.03
N GLY A 539 -6.38 -25.08 2.80
CA GLY A 539 -5.79 -24.37 1.66
C GLY A 539 -4.26 -24.54 1.59
N GLY A 540 -3.55 -23.44 1.36
CA GLY A 540 -2.10 -23.39 1.19
C GLY A 540 -1.61 -23.41 -0.27
N SER A 541 -2.52 -23.43 -1.25
CA SER A 541 -2.14 -23.40 -2.67
C SER A 541 -1.82 -21.98 -3.14
N ILE A 542 -0.69 -21.84 -3.86
CA ILE A 542 -0.20 -20.58 -4.43
C ILE A 542 0.01 -20.79 -5.93
N GLN A 543 -0.80 -20.16 -6.78
CA GLN A 543 -0.80 -20.46 -8.22
C GLN A 543 -0.79 -19.20 -9.07
N GLY A 544 -0.08 -19.19 -10.20
CA GLY A 544 -0.09 -18.05 -11.12
C GLY A 544 0.57 -16.78 -10.58
N CYS A 545 1.36 -16.89 -9.51
CA CYS A 545 1.85 -15.71 -8.80
C CYS A 545 3.21 -15.22 -9.30
N LEU A 546 3.42 -13.90 -9.25
CA LEU A 546 4.66 -13.26 -9.64
C LEU A 546 5.29 -12.49 -8.47
N ALA A 547 6.61 -12.61 -8.31
CA ALA A 547 7.41 -11.80 -7.41
C ALA A 547 8.64 -11.24 -8.12
N ARG A 548 8.75 -9.92 -8.24
CA ARG A 548 9.89 -9.26 -8.89
C ARG A 548 10.39 -8.07 -8.09
N ASN A 549 11.71 -7.92 -8.03
CA ASN A 549 12.39 -6.88 -7.27
C ASN A 549 12.03 -6.97 -5.77
N ILE A 550 12.48 -8.06 -5.16
CA ILE A 550 12.12 -8.45 -3.80
C ILE A 550 13.36 -8.35 -2.92
N ILE A 551 13.26 -7.57 -1.84
CA ILE A 551 14.35 -7.34 -0.89
C ILE A 551 13.93 -7.85 0.49
N LEU A 552 14.48 -8.98 0.92
CA LEU A 552 14.12 -9.59 2.21
C LEU A 552 15.32 -9.61 3.15
N LYS A 553 15.14 -9.06 4.35
CA LYS A 553 16.09 -9.15 5.45
C LYS A 553 15.44 -9.86 6.62
N THR A 554 15.78 -11.13 6.82
CA THR A 554 15.16 -12.00 7.82
C THR A 554 16.21 -12.77 8.63
N GLU A 555 15.78 -13.37 9.73
CA GLU A 555 16.64 -14.19 10.57
C GLU A 555 16.69 -15.66 10.15
N THR A 556 15.54 -16.25 9.84
CA THR A 556 15.42 -17.71 9.65
C THR A 556 15.30 -18.08 8.19
N ALA A 557 14.30 -17.55 7.47
CA ALA A 557 14.00 -18.00 6.12
C ALA A 557 13.64 -16.86 5.15
N ALA A 558 14.09 -16.95 3.90
CA ALA A 558 13.74 -16.03 2.82
C ALA A 558 13.47 -16.77 1.50
N GLY A 559 12.26 -16.63 0.96
CA GLY A 559 11.79 -17.35 -0.22
C GLY A 559 11.34 -16.44 -1.37
N GLY A 560 11.59 -16.84 -2.61
CA GLY A 560 11.14 -16.04 -3.77
C GLY A 560 9.62 -15.98 -3.92
N ILE A 561 8.90 -17.05 -3.58
CA ILE A 561 7.43 -17.06 -3.56
C ILE A 561 6.92 -17.18 -2.13
N ALA A 562 7.34 -18.23 -1.41
CA ALA A 562 6.94 -18.50 -0.03
C ALA A 562 8.17 -18.70 0.87
N ALA A 563 8.15 -18.21 2.09
CA ALA A 563 9.21 -18.58 3.05
C ALA A 563 9.04 -20.03 3.49
N GLU A 564 7.85 -20.36 4.00
CA GLU A 564 7.52 -21.68 4.52
C GLU A 564 6.58 -22.46 3.59
N GLY A 565 6.89 -23.74 3.34
CA GLY A 565 6.12 -24.63 2.47
C GLY A 565 5.76 -25.97 3.10
N THR A 566 4.71 -25.99 3.91
CA THR A 566 3.97 -27.21 4.32
C THR A 566 2.57 -26.82 4.73
N THR A 567 1.57 -27.68 4.57
CA THR A 567 0.19 -27.43 5.02
C THR A 567 -0.42 -28.71 5.60
N ASP A 568 -1.55 -28.58 6.31
CA ASP A 568 -2.35 -29.72 6.75
C ASP A 568 -3.32 -30.19 5.64
N ALA A 569 -3.56 -29.35 4.62
CA ALA A 569 -4.37 -29.74 3.46
C ALA A 569 -3.65 -30.79 2.58
N GLU A 570 -4.40 -31.75 2.04
CA GLU A 570 -3.85 -32.72 1.11
C GLU A 570 -3.67 -32.11 -0.29
N GLY A 571 -2.51 -32.33 -0.91
CA GLY A 571 -2.31 -32.01 -2.32
C GLY A 571 -2.10 -30.54 -2.67
N ALA A 572 -1.76 -29.68 -1.69
CA ALA A 572 -1.48 -28.27 -1.95
C ALA A 572 -0.31 -28.06 -2.93
N LEU A 573 -0.48 -27.05 -3.78
CA LEU A 573 0.41 -26.80 -4.91
C LEU A 573 1.04 -25.41 -4.83
N ILE A 574 2.29 -25.32 -5.27
CA ILE A 574 2.85 -24.05 -5.71
C ILE A 574 3.11 -24.17 -7.21
N SER A 575 2.29 -23.52 -8.04
CA SER A 575 2.35 -23.76 -9.48
C SER A 575 2.29 -22.54 -10.35
N ASN A 576 2.97 -22.57 -11.49
CA ASN A 576 2.93 -21.48 -12.47
C ASN A 576 3.41 -20.16 -11.86
N CYS A 577 4.31 -20.21 -10.88
CA CYS A 577 4.83 -19.01 -10.23
C CYS A 577 6.15 -18.56 -10.85
N TYR A 578 6.37 -17.26 -10.87
CA TYR A 578 7.56 -16.62 -11.42
C TYR A 578 8.22 -15.75 -10.36
N CYS A 579 9.52 -15.94 -10.12
CA CYS A 579 10.30 -15.04 -9.29
C CYS A 579 11.61 -14.62 -9.95
N ASN A 580 11.93 -13.32 -9.89
CA ASN A 580 13.16 -12.74 -10.43
C ASN A 580 13.59 -11.53 -9.60
N GLU A 581 14.85 -11.09 -9.74
CA GLU A 581 15.38 -9.90 -9.04
C GLU A 581 15.20 -10.00 -7.52
N LEU A 582 15.65 -11.14 -6.99
CA LEU A 582 15.64 -11.43 -5.56
C LEU A 582 16.96 -10.97 -4.93
N ASP A 583 16.86 -10.24 -3.82
CA ASP A 583 17.95 -9.86 -2.93
C ASP A 583 17.63 -10.27 -1.49
N PHE A 584 18.31 -11.30 -1.00
CA PHE A 584 18.06 -11.89 0.31
C PHE A 584 19.28 -11.73 1.21
N SER A 585 19.07 -11.14 2.38
CA SER A 585 20.01 -11.16 3.50
C SER A 585 19.34 -11.95 4.62
N CYS A 586 19.66 -13.25 4.74
CA CYS A 586 18.99 -14.16 5.67
C CYS A 586 19.98 -14.77 6.67
N GLY A 587 19.69 -14.63 7.96
CA GLY A 587 20.53 -15.10 9.05
C GLY A 587 20.58 -14.17 10.26
N GLU A 588 21.27 -14.63 11.29
CA GLU A 588 21.62 -13.84 12.48
C GLU A 588 22.94 -13.11 12.22
N PHE A 589 22.96 -11.81 12.54
CA PHE A 589 24.12 -10.93 12.34
C PHE A 589 24.48 -10.25 13.65
N LYS A 590 25.76 -9.97 13.82
CA LYS A 590 26.28 -9.35 15.05
C LYS A 590 26.00 -7.85 15.14
N ASP A 591 25.86 -7.22 13.98
CA ASP A 591 25.68 -5.80 13.80
C ASP A 591 24.41 -5.51 12.99
N ALA A 592 23.82 -4.34 13.22
CA ALA A 592 22.62 -3.91 12.51
C ALA A 592 22.85 -3.66 11.01
N GLU A 593 24.09 -3.40 10.60
CA GLU A 593 24.49 -3.24 9.20
C GLU A 593 24.59 -4.59 8.46
N ARG A 594 24.42 -5.71 9.19
CA ARG A 594 24.45 -7.09 8.69
C ARG A 594 25.75 -7.45 7.96
N VAL A 595 26.88 -6.97 8.47
CA VAL A 595 28.22 -7.21 7.89
C VAL A 595 28.80 -8.55 8.35
N GLU A 596 28.70 -8.88 9.64
CA GLU A 596 29.23 -10.12 10.21
C GLU A 596 28.10 -11.11 10.52
N CYS A 597 27.89 -12.09 9.63
CA CYS A 597 26.92 -13.17 9.82
C CYS A 597 27.41 -14.17 10.88
N ILE A 598 26.64 -14.33 11.96
CA ILE A 598 26.87 -15.29 13.04
C ILE A 598 26.36 -16.67 12.62
N LYS A 599 25.17 -16.70 12.01
CA LYS A 599 24.49 -17.92 11.58
C LYS A 599 23.69 -17.63 10.32
N ALA A 600 23.96 -18.39 9.27
CA ALA A 600 23.22 -18.26 8.01
C ALA A 600 21.81 -18.82 8.17
N GLY A 601 20.83 -18.11 7.61
CA GLY A 601 19.46 -18.59 7.47
C GLY A 601 19.27 -19.42 6.20
N THR A 602 18.03 -19.86 5.97
CA THR A 602 17.64 -20.66 4.81
C THR A 602 17.13 -19.75 3.69
N VAL A 603 17.66 -19.94 2.48
CA VAL A 603 17.18 -19.23 1.28
C VAL A 603 16.72 -20.19 0.20
N GLY A 604 15.63 -19.83 -0.47
CA GLY A 604 15.09 -20.64 -1.55
C GLY A 604 14.43 -19.80 -2.64
N GLY A 605 14.53 -20.32 -3.85
CA GLY A 605 14.07 -19.69 -5.06
C GLY A 605 12.55 -19.66 -5.16
N ILE A 606 11.87 -20.76 -4.81
CA ILE A 606 10.41 -20.80 -4.69
C ILE A 606 10.01 -20.84 -3.21
N ILE A 607 10.51 -21.84 -2.48
CA ILE A 607 10.26 -22.02 -1.04
C ILE A 607 11.59 -21.96 -0.29
N ALA A 608 11.67 -21.23 0.81
CA ALA A 608 12.88 -21.24 1.64
C ALA A 608 13.02 -22.56 2.39
N GLU A 609 12.03 -22.92 3.21
CA GLU A 609 12.04 -24.16 3.98
C GLU A 609 10.66 -24.79 4.13
N ASP A 610 10.65 -26.09 4.39
CA ASP A 610 9.44 -26.80 4.79
C ASP A 610 9.16 -26.57 6.27
N GLY A 611 7.93 -26.21 6.59
CA GLY A 611 7.46 -25.94 7.94
C GLY A 611 7.11 -27.19 8.74
N SER A 612 6.37 -26.98 9.84
CA SER A 612 6.02 -28.03 10.79
C SER A 612 4.81 -28.88 10.38
N SER A 613 3.91 -28.37 9.51
CA SER A 613 2.69 -29.04 9.07
C SER A 613 2.91 -30.38 8.35
N HIS A 614 1.87 -31.19 8.28
CA HIS A 614 1.97 -32.60 7.93
C HIS A 614 2.39 -32.87 6.48
N ASN A 615 1.81 -32.13 5.52
CA ASN A 615 1.97 -32.37 4.10
C ASN A 615 2.93 -31.35 3.47
N GLY A 616 3.83 -31.82 2.61
CA GLY A 616 4.68 -30.96 1.79
C GLY A 616 3.99 -30.55 0.49
N HIS A 617 4.26 -29.33 0.02
CA HIS A 617 3.75 -28.83 -1.25
C HIS A 617 4.39 -29.54 -2.45
N THR A 618 3.64 -29.63 -3.55
CA THR A 618 4.19 -30.02 -4.85
C THR A 618 4.37 -28.79 -5.73
N ILE A 619 5.60 -28.55 -6.19
CA ILE A 619 5.97 -27.39 -7.00
C ILE A 619 6.04 -27.78 -8.48
N MET A 620 5.29 -27.07 -9.33
CA MET A 620 5.16 -27.38 -10.75
C MET A 620 5.11 -26.11 -11.60
N ASN A 621 5.61 -26.15 -12.83
CA ASN A 621 5.53 -25.05 -13.80
C ASN A 621 6.08 -23.70 -13.28
N CYS A 622 6.94 -23.72 -12.28
CA CYS A 622 7.51 -22.51 -11.68
C CYS A 622 8.87 -22.14 -12.27
N VAL A 623 9.23 -20.86 -12.16
CA VAL A 623 10.49 -20.32 -12.65
C VAL A 623 11.16 -19.53 -11.53
N SER A 624 12.41 -19.89 -11.22
CA SER A 624 13.23 -19.29 -10.18
C SER A 624 14.65 -19.04 -10.66
N ARG A 625 15.39 -18.17 -9.94
CA ARG A 625 16.74 -17.81 -10.38
C ARG A 625 17.69 -18.98 -10.15
N ALA A 626 18.63 -19.15 -11.06
CA ALA A 626 19.56 -20.28 -11.07
C ALA A 626 20.59 -20.26 -9.92
N ASP A 627 20.75 -19.14 -9.24
CA ASP A 627 21.60 -19.01 -8.04
C ASP A 627 20.94 -19.51 -6.76
N PHE A 628 19.65 -19.81 -6.77
CA PHE A 628 18.93 -20.39 -5.65
C PHE A 628 18.54 -21.84 -5.92
N LYS A 629 18.47 -22.66 -4.86
CA LYS A 629 17.75 -23.93 -4.92
C LYS A 629 16.26 -23.65 -5.05
N VAL A 630 15.51 -24.51 -5.72
CA VAL A 630 14.03 -24.40 -5.78
C VAL A 630 13.43 -24.38 -4.36
N ILE A 631 13.88 -25.32 -3.52
CA ILE A 631 13.57 -25.40 -2.09
C ILE A 631 14.90 -25.30 -1.33
N GLY A 632 15.04 -24.36 -0.41
CA GLY A 632 16.26 -24.14 0.36
C GLY A 632 16.57 -25.33 1.29
N GLN A 633 15.67 -25.56 2.25
CA GLN A 633 15.66 -26.72 3.15
C GLN A 633 14.42 -27.58 2.90
N LYS A 634 14.65 -28.73 2.28
CA LYS A 634 13.61 -29.67 1.88
C LYS A 634 13.54 -30.85 2.85
N THR A 635 12.39 -31.06 3.46
CA THR A 635 12.08 -32.22 4.33
C THR A 635 10.87 -33.01 3.82
N ARG A 636 9.86 -32.34 3.27
CA ARG A 636 8.57 -32.90 2.85
C ARG A 636 8.16 -32.47 1.43
N SER A 637 8.35 -31.21 1.06
CA SER A 637 7.91 -30.68 -0.23
C SER A 637 8.71 -31.23 -1.40
N SER A 638 8.11 -31.25 -2.58
CA SER A 638 8.72 -31.79 -3.79
C SER A 638 8.50 -30.90 -5.00
N PHE A 639 9.31 -31.09 -6.04
CA PHE A 639 9.17 -30.38 -7.30
C PHE A 639 9.51 -31.32 -8.44
N ASP A 640 8.88 -31.10 -9.59
CA ASP A 640 9.06 -31.95 -10.77
C ASP A 640 10.03 -31.35 -11.80
N ASP A 641 10.14 -32.00 -12.96
CA ASP A 641 11.01 -31.58 -14.06
C ASP A 641 10.42 -30.42 -14.90
N THR A 642 9.26 -29.88 -14.53
CA THR A 642 8.68 -28.71 -15.18
C THR A 642 9.21 -27.41 -14.60
N VAL A 643 9.72 -27.42 -13.37
CA VAL A 643 10.36 -26.26 -12.73
C VAL A 643 11.64 -25.88 -13.48
N ARG A 644 11.85 -24.57 -13.67
CA ARG A 644 13.02 -24.02 -14.35
C ARG A 644 13.83 -23.11 -13.44
N LEU A 645 15.13 -23.38 -13.38
CA LEU A 645 16.11 -22.50 -12.81
C LEU A 645 16.77 -21.69 -13.93
N ALA A 646 16.50 -20.38 -13.98
CA ALA A 646 16.89 -19.50 -15.07
C ALA A 646 17.97 -18.50 -14.63
N PRO A 647 19.02 -18.26 -15.44
CA PRO A 647 19.90 -17.11 -15.23
C PRO A 647 19.17 -15.81 -15.58
N ALA A 648 19.63 -14.67 -15.04
CA ALA A 648 18.98 -13.36 -15.19
C ALA A 648 18.58 -13.00 -16.64
N TYR A 649 19.39 -13.34 -17.64
CA TYR A 649 19.11 -13.02 -19.05
C TYR A 649 18.01 -13.89 -19.69
N ALA A 650 17.69 -15.06 -19.12
CA ALA A 650 16.76 -16.02 -19.71
C ALA A 650 15.30 -15.73 -19.36
N TYR A 651 15.06 -14.92 -18.34
CA TYR A 651 13.74 -14.56 -17.84
C TYR A 651 12.82 -13.89 -18.86
N TYR A 652 13.40 -13.27 -19.89
CA TYR A 652 12.68 -12.52 -20.92
C TYR A 652 12.46 -13.31 -22.22
N GLN A 653 12.68 -14.64 -22.19
CA GLN A 653 12.57 -15.49 -23.35
C GLN A 653 11.20 -16.19 -23.40
N GLU A 654 10.64 -16.38 -24.61
CA GLU A 654 9.33 -17.02 -24.80
C GLU A 654 9.21 -18.41 -24.15
N ASN A 655 10.32 -19.15 -24.08
CA ASN A 655 10.35 -20.47 -23.42
C ASN A 655 10.00 -20.42 -21.92
N ILE A 656 10.29 -19.33 -21.22
CA ILE A 656 9.91 -19.14 -19.82
C ILE A 656 8.39 -18.98 -19.71
N LEU A 657 7.80 -18.13 -20.57
CA LEU A 657 6.34 -17.97 -20.62
C LEU A 657 5.63 -19.28 -20.96
N THR A 658 6.20 -20.12 -21.84
CA THR A 658 5.61 -21.43 -22.14
C THR A 658 5.61 -22.41 -20.96
N VAL A 659 6.45 -22.20 -19.94
CA VAL A 659 6.42 -23.02 -18.71
C VAL A 659 5.31 -22.54 -17.81
N LEU A 660 5.24 -21.22 -17.59
CA LEU A 660 4.23 -20.60 -16.75
C LEU A 660 2.81 -20.76 -17.32
N ASN A 661 2.67 -20.90 -18.64
CA ASN A 661 1.37 -21.07 -19.29
C ASN A 661 0.93 -22.52 -19.48
N LYS A 662 1.57 -23.47 -18.80
CA LYS A 662 1.13 -24.87 -18.83
C LYS A 662 -0.02 -25.08 -17.87
N ASN A 663 -0.97 -25.91 -18.30
CA ASN A 663 -1.98 -26.42 -17.39
C ASN A 663 -1.32 -27.19 -16.24
N THR A 664 -1.70 -26.85 -15.02
CA THR A 664 -1.38 -27.61 -13.82
C THR A 664 -2.60 -28.40 -13.40
N VAL A 665 -2.43 -29.71 -13.22
CA VAL A 665 -3.49 -30.61 -12.79
C VAL A 665 -3.20 -31.01 -11.35
N SER A 666 -4.18 -30.84 -10.46
CA SER A 666 -3.99 -31.27 -9.07
C SER A 666 -3.76 -32.78 -8.98
N PRO A 667 -2.67 -33.23 -8.32
CA PRO A 667 -2.39 -34.66 -8.14
C PRO A 667 -3.48 -35.39 -7.34
N VAL A 668 -4.18 -34.68 -6.45
CA VAL A 668 -5.19 -35.23 -5.53
C VAL A 668 -6.61 -35.02 -6.08
N ASN A 669 -6.85 -33.92 -6.81
CA ASN A 669 -8.12 -33.68 -7.49
C ASN A 669 -7.92 -33.37 -8.99
N PRO A 670 -7.78 -34.38 -9.87
CA PRO A 670 -7.46 -34.17 -11.29
C PRO A 670 -8.50 -33.39 -12.11
N LYS A 671 -9.65 -33.06 -11.51
CA LYS A 671 -10.67 -32.20 -12.13
C LYS A 671 -10.36 -30.71 -11.95
N GLU A 672 -9.56 -30.36 -10.94
CA GLU A 672 -9.04 -29.01 -10.75
C GLU A 672 -7.84 -28.81 -11.67
N ILE A 673 -8.06 -27.98 -12.68
CA ILE A 673 -7.05 -27.64 -13.68
C ILE A 673 -6.85 -26.14 -13.61
N TYR A 674 -5.67 -25.73 -13.17
CA TYR A 674 -5.23 -24.34 -13.29
C TYR A 674 -4.61 -24.16 -14.68
N THR A 675 -5.07 -23.15 -15.43
CA THR A 675 -4.78 -23.05 -16.87
C THR A 675 -3.55 -22.21 -17.22
N GLY A 676 -2.88 -21.61 -16.23
CA GLY A 676 -1.66 -20.84 -16.48
C GLY A 676 -1.88 -19.66 -17.43
N SER A 677 -3.05 -19.02 -17.42
CA SER A 677 -3.23 -17.79 -18.17
C SER A 677 -2.53 -16.66 -17.43
N PHE A 678 -1.23 -16.45 -17.68
CA PHE A 678 -0.46 -15.35 -17.08
C PHE A 678 -0.87 -13.99 -17.67
N MET A 679 -2.12 -13.64 -17.40
CA MET A 679 -2.85 -12.43 -17.74
C MET A 679 -3.30 -11.87 -16.40
N PHE A 680 -2.96 -10.62 -16.18
CA PHE A 680 -3.20 -9.89 -14.96
C PHE A 680 -4.48 -9.06 -15.16
N GLY A 681 -5.62 -9.73 -15.39
CA GLY A 681 -6.91 -9.08 -15.68
C GLY A 681 -7.12 -8.59 -17.12
N GLU A 682 -8.34 -8.13 -17.43
CA GLU A 682 -8.71 -7.52 -18.71
C GLU A 682 -8.59 -5.98 -18.65
N ASN A 683 -8.37 -5.35 -19.80
CA ASN A 683 -8.35 -3.88 -19.92
C ASN A 683 -9.63 -3.25 -19.34
N GLY A 684 -9.47 -2.33 -18.39
CA GLY A 684 -10.56 -1.58 -17.78
C GLY A 684 -11.18 -2.19 -16.52
N VAL A 685 -10.67 -3.32 -16.01
CA VAL A 685 -10.99 -3.79 -14.65
C VAL A 685 -10.30 -2.91 -13.59
N PHE A 686 -9.18 -2.30 -13.98
CA PHE A 686 -8.40 -1.33 -13.19
C PHE A 686 -7.98 -0.17 -14.10
N GLY A 687 -8.17 1.07 -13.64
CA GLY A 687 -8.29 2.32 -14.45
C GLY A 687 -7.29 2.52 -15.59
N ASP A 688 -7.61 3.28 -16.66
CA ASP A 688 -8.24 4.62 -16.76
C ASP A 688 -9.35 4.69 -17.87
N ASP A 689 -10.01 5.80 -18.26
CA ASP A 689 -9.99 7.24 -17.96
C ASP A 689 -11.01 7.60 -16.84
N GLN A 690 -10.55 8.05 -15.66
CA GLN A 690 -11.29 8.60 -14.47
C GLN A 690 -11.21 7.83 -13.12
N GLY A 691 -10.37 6.81 -12.92
CA GLY A 691 -10.29 6.13 -11.60
C GLY A 691 -9.06 5.24 -11.43
N SER A 692 -7.91 5.89 -11.28
CA SER A 692 -6.53 5.40 -11.43
C SER A 692 -6.10 4.10 -10.69
N LEU A 693 -5.67 3.07 -11.43
CA LEU A 693 -4.39 2.36 -11.26
C LEU A 693 -4.11 1.53 -12.51
N ALA A 694 -2.97 1.76 -13.19
CA ALA A 694 -2.59 0.95 -14.35
C ALA A 694 -2.10 -0.43 -13.86
N TYR A 695 -3.01 -1.38 -13.80
CA TYR A 695 -2.71 -2.78 -13.53
C TYR A 695 -1.96 -3.35 -14.75
N PRO A 696 -0.87 -4.12 -14.56
CA PRO A 696 -0.20 -4.74 -15.72
C PRO A 696 -1.20 -5.67 -16.41
N GLU A 697 -1.35 -5.68 -17.74
CA GLU A 697 -2.20 -6.71 -18.38
C GLU A 697 -1.46 -8.06 -18.42
N LYS A 698 -0.13 -8.01 -18.53
CA LYS A 698 0.76 -9.16 -18.74
C LYS A 698 2.07 -8.97 -17.99
N ILE A 699 2.83 -10.05 -17.79
CA ILE A 699 4.20 -9.99 -17.24
C ILE A 699 5.07 -8.96 -17.97
N SER A 700 4.92 -8.86 -19.29
CA SER A 700 5.69 -7.92 -20.12
C SER A 700 5.50 -6.47 -19.71
N ASP A 701 4.36 -6.11 -19.13
CA ASP A 701 4.07 -4.74 -18.70
C ASP A 701 4.80 -4.41 -17.40
N LEU A 702 5.11 -5.42 -16.60
CA LEU A 702 5.98 -5.30 -15.44
C LEU A 702 7.45 -5.24 -15.82
N LEU A 703 7.83 -5.33 -17.09
CA LEU A 703 9.23 -5.23 -17.54
C LEU A 703 9.57 -3.79 -17.89
N VAL A 704 10.81 -3.38 -17.61
CA VAL A 704 11.32 -2.08 -18.05
C VAL A 704 11.32 -2.05 -19.58
N LYS A 705 10.37 -1.33 -20.18
CA LYS A 705 10.37 -1.01 -21.61
C LYS A 705 11.59 -0.14 -21.88
N THR A 706 12.70 -0.75 -22.27
CA THR A 706 13.76 0.01 -22.93
C THR A 706 13.11 0.57 -24.18
N ILE A 707 13.02 1.90 -24.32
CA ILE A 707 12.45 2.57 -25.50
C ILE A 707 13.27 2.13 -26.71
N ALA A 708 12.84 1.05 -27.35
CA ALA A 708 13.19 0.73 -28.72
C ALA A 708 12.16 1.51 -29.53
N GLU A 709 12.61 2.62 -30.11
CA GLU A 709 11.83 3.42 -31.04
C GLU A 709 11.04 2.54 -31.99
N GLU A 710 9.71 2.71 -31.98
CA GLU A 710 8.85 2.39 -33.12
C GLU A 710 9.31 3.24 -34.32
N ASN A 711 10.35 2.77 -35.01
CA ASN A 711 10.61 3.19 -36.38
C ASN A 711 9.71 2.35 -37.29
N ASN A 712 8.41 2.68 -37.32
CA ASN A 712 7.55 2.35 -38.45
C ASN A 712 7.80 3.40 -39.55
N GLU A 713 8.42 2.96 -40.64
CA GLU A 713 8.20 3.52 -41.98
C GLU A 713 6.85 3.09 -42.54
#